data_AF-A0A653LGJ9-F1
#
_entry.id   AF-A0A653LGJ9-F1
#
_cell.length_a   1.000
_cell.length_b   1.000
_cell.length_c   1.000
_cell.angle_alpha   90.00
_cell.angle_beta   90.00
_cell.angle_gamma   90.00
#
_symmetry.space_group_name_H-M   'P 1'
#
loop_
_entity.id
_entity.type
_entity.pdbx_description
1 polymer ?
#
loop_
_entity_poly.entity_id
_entity_poly.type
_entity_poly.pdbx_seq_one_letter_code
_entity_poly.pdbx_strand_id
1 'polypeptide(L)'
;MIDQTTIPTPAPAGPTAGTAPATPRFSFRPVDPAADAGLLHSWVSTERAHFWGLTGAGVEQVRAEHERIAADSHHHALIALDGHRGGAPAFLLETYDPAQSVLAGRYAWRHGDAGLHLLLPDPATTILGSPATTGGPESGYSAAAMEASLAHLFADPAVLRVVVEPDARNSAIQALNARLGFRPVERLDLPAADGAPAKTAQLSFCTRSDFATATGRPSETVAHLSPARWATANRHLLAKALAEFTHERLLEPVLQADAWHVDGPGVRYRFQARRYALDHWDIDAGSLHCEELTGHPGEARGGGEAAGVGTPGDPESNPDAGWAPAVPDVQRFVTAFRDVLGLSTAQLPVYLEEIGSTLASHCYKQLHSVATAAELAAGTGDAVADFQRIEAAMTEGHPCFVANNGRLGLGSDDYLDLAPETGSALPLEWVAAHVSRTRFTAVDGLDLDGLLEAELGPELRSVFRARLEQACRDTGLDAADFLPLPVHPWQWRHRLSVTFAADVATGHLVHLGATEDLYQPQQSIRTFFNRSAPERHYVKTALSVLNMGFLRGLSAEYMDATPAINDWLQGLFAADPELDPGRVQLLREVAAVGYANPLFHAATERDSAYRKMLAALWRESPAARIGQGEQLTTMASLLHTDADGASLAAAYVRRSGLGATAWLERYLDAYLVPIVHCLVRHDLVFMPHGENVILVLRDGAPERVLLKDLAEEVAVLGDRTDLPPGVERLRAEVAPEDHGLSILTDIVDCFLRFLAPLLDREALVTEEQFWAVVAGRLTDYRSRHPETAERFDALRLLEPTFRLSCLNRLQLRNNRQMVDLTDPAGSLSYAGDLDNPLAGRRV
;
A
#
# COMPACT_ATOMS: atom_id res chain seq x y z
N MET A 1 5.19 9.13 34.62
CA MET A 1 5.66 10.42 35.17
C MET A 1 7.17 10.43 35.14
N ILE A 2 7.74 10.88 34.03
CA ILE A 2 9.17 11.14 33.85
C ILE A 2 9.28 12.46 33.09
N ASP A 3 10.26 13.23 33.52
CA ASP A 3 10.47 14.68 33.44
C ASP A 3 10.80 15.17 32.02
N GLN A 4 10.21 16.30 31.61
CA GLN A 4 10.49 16.98 30.36
C GLN A 4 11.67 17.93 30.53
N THR A 5 12.87 17.51 30.12
CA THR A 5 14.02 18.42 29.95
C THR A 5 14.36 18.59 28.48
N THR A 6 14.01 19.79 28.01
CA THR A 6 14.42 20.57 26.84
C THR A 6 15.70 20.14 26.10
N ILE A 7 15.55 19.77 24.83
CA ILE A 7 16.62 19.73 23.82
C ILE A 7 16.52 21.01 22.97
N PRO A 8 17.61 21.73 22.62
CA PRO A 8 17.54 23.01 21.92
C PRO A 8 17.22 22.83 20.43
N THR A 9 16.20 23.55 19.96
CA THR A 9 15.84 23.68 18.54
C THR A 9 16.95 24.41 17.77
N PRO A 10 17.45 23.90 16.62
CA PRO A 10 18.33 24.69 15.77
C PRO A 10 17.55 25.85 15.14
N ALA A 11 18.15 27.04 15.16
CA ALA A 11 17.53 28.26 14.63
C ALA A 11 17.27 28.14 13.11
N PRO A 12 16.13 28.61 12.59
CA PRO A 12 15.85 28.60 11.17
C PRO A 12 16.84 29.50 10.42
N ALA A 13 17.37 29.00 9.31
CA ALA A 13 18.17 29.79 8.38
C ALA A 13 17.34 30.99 7.91
N GLY A 14 17.92 32.19 8.00
CA GLY A 14 17.25 33.45 7.67
C GLY A 14 16.81 33.52 6.19
N PRO A 15 15.70 34.20 5.89
CA PRO A 15 15.17 34.27 4.53
C PRO A 15 16.11 35.05 3.61
N THR A 16 16.42 34.46 2.46
CA THR A 16 17.01 35.16 1.30
C THR A 16 16.08 36.29 0.85
N ALA A 17 16.62 37.50 0.73
CA ALA A 17 15.88 38.70 0.38
C ALA A 17 15.27 38.61 -1.04
N GLY A 18 13.94 38.41 -1.09
CA GLY A 18 13.15 38.50 -2.32
C GLY A 18 11.66 38.41 -1.98
N THR A 19 10.96 39.55 -1.94
CA THR A 19 9.51 39.73 -1.68
C THR A 19 8.97 39.03 -0.42
N ALA A 20 8.68 39.81 0.63
CA ALA A 20 7.93 39.32 1.78
C ALA A 20 6.59 38.70 1.32
N PRO A 21 6.21 37.49 1.79
CA PRO A 21 4.91 36.92 1.46
C PRO A 21 3.82 37.87 1.94
N ALA A 22 2.84 38.16 1.08
CA ALA A 22 1.68 38.95 1.46
C ALA A 22 0.99 38.28 2.66
N THR A 23 0.77 39.03 3.73
CA THR A 23 0.09 38.53 4.92
C THR A 23 -1.28 37.96 4.50
N PRO A 24 -1.63 36.71 4.84
CA PRO A 24 -2.93 36.15 4.48
C PRO A 24 -4.03 37.02 5.07
N ARG A 25 -5.07 37.30 4.26
CA ARG A 25 -6.20 38.16 4.68
C ARG A 25 -6.91 37.61 5.92
N PHE A 26 -7.11 36.29 5.97
CA PHE A 26 -7.82 35.63 7.05
C PHE A 26 -6.87 34.79 7.90
N SER A 27 -7.02 34.87 9.22
CA SER A 27 -6.45 33.94 10.20
C SER A 27 -7.57 33.23 10.96
N PHE A 28 -7.28 32.13 11.65
CA PHE A 28 -8.29 31.31 12.33
C PHE A 28 -7.97 31.17 13.81
N ARG A 29 -9.00 31.18 14.66
CA ARG A 29 -8.92 30.80 16.08
C ARG A 29 -10.07 29.87 16.45
N PRO A 30 -9.92 28.99 17.46
CA PRO A 30 -11.05 28.25 18.00
C PRO A 30 -12.18 29.18 18.47
N VAL A 31 -13.41 28.71 18.33
CA VAL A 31 -14.59 29.31 18.97
C VAL A 31 -14.44 29.21 20.49
N ASP A 32 -14.72 30.30 21.19
CA ASP A 32 -14.98 30.32 22.62
C ASP A 32 -16.50 30.29 22.80
N PRO A 33 -17.12 29.14 23.17
CA PRO A 33 -18.57 29.05 23.23
C PRO A 33 -19.23 30.07 24.15
N ALA A 34 -18.55 30.48 25.24
CA ALA A 34 -19.10 31.46 26.18
C ALA A 34 -19.03 32.88 25.62
N ALA A 35 -17.92 33.25 24.98
CA ALA A 35 -17.71 34.60 24.46
C ALA A 35 -18.38 34.83 23.10
N ASP A 36 -18.42 33.81 22.23
CA ASP A 36 -18.82 33.93 20.83
C ASP A 36 -20.30 33.57 20.57
N ALA A 37 -21.02 32.94 21.52
CA ALA A 37 -22.40 32.50 21.30
C ALA A 37 -23.34 33.61 20.81
N GLY A 38 -23.22 34.83 21.34
CA GLY A 38 -24.03 35.97 20.89
C GLY A 38 -23.73 36.38 19.45
N LEU A 39 -22.45 36.33 19.06
CA LEU A 39 -22.01 36.60 17.70
C LEU A 39 -22.51 35.52 16.74
N LEU A 40 -22.28 34.24 17.06
CA LEU A 40 -22.68 33.11 16.22
C LEU A 40 -24.20 33.02 16.08
N HIS A 41 -24.95 33.28 17.17
CA HIS A 41 -26.40 33.41 17.12
C HIS A 41 -26.85 34.48 16.10
N SER A 42 -26.15 35.62 16.04
CA SER A 42 -26.47 36.68 15.06
C SER A 42 -26.24 36.24 13.61
N TRP A 43 -25.35 35.27 13.36
CA TRP A 43 -25.07 34.74 12.02
C TRP A 43 -26.08 33.66 11.61
N VAL A 44 -26.40 32.72 12.51
CA VAL A 44 -27.33 31.61 12.21
C VAL A 44 -28.80 32.03 12.15
N SER A 45 -29.17 33.16 12.77
CA SER A 45 -30.55 33.69 12.78
C SER A 45 -30.98 34.35 11.46
N THR A 46 -30.13 34.31 10.43
CA THR A 46 -30.38 34.98 9.14
C THR A 46 -31.05 34.05 8.14
N GLU A 47 -31.82 34.58 7.18
CA GLU A 47 -32.44 33.78 6.10
C GLU A 47 -31.38 33.04 5.26
N ARG A 48 -30.20 33.65 5.10
CA ARG A 48 -29.05 33.05 4.41
C ARG A 48 -28.55 31.78 5.11
N ALA A 49 -28.70 31.69 6.43
CA ALA A 49 -28.24 30.57 7.24
C ALA A 49 -29.29 29.44 7.39
N HIS A 50 -30.42 29.48 6.68
CA HIS A 50 -31.48 28.47 6.84
C HIS A 50 -31.01 27.02 6.61
N PHE A 51 -30.02 26.81 5.74
CA PHE A 51 -29.42 25.48 5.52
C PHE A 51 -28.49 25.01 6.66
N TRP A 52 -28.15 25.89 7.61
CA TRP A 52 -27.30 25.57 8.77
C TRP A 52 -28.05 24.84 9.89
N GLY A 53 -29.39 24.88 9.88
CA GLY A 53 -30.22 24.16 10.85
C GLY A 53 -30.48 24.88 12.19
N LEU A 54 -29.87 26.05 12.43
CA LEU A 54 -29.98 26.78 13.70
C LEU A 54 -30.79 28.10 13.64
N THR A 55 -31.51 28.39 12.55
CA THR A 55 -32.22 29.68 12.36
C THR A 55 -33.34 29.95 13.38
N GLY A 56 -33.79 28.94 14.12
CA GLY A 56 -34.75 29.08 15.23
C GLY A 56 -34.16 28.91 16.63
N ALA A 57 -32.85 28.71 16.76
CA ALA A 57 -32.18 28.45 18.02
C ALA A 57 -31.95 29.74 18.83
N GLY A 58 -32.12 29.70 20.14
CA GLY A 58 -31.71 30.79 21.03
C GLY A 58 -30.20 30.79 21.31
N VAL A 59 -29.67 31.89 21.86
CA VAL A 59 -28.23 32.06 22.19
C VAL A 59 -27.69 30.90 23.03
N GLU A 60 -28.44 30.44 24.03
CA GLU A 60 -28.03 29.32 24.89
C GLU A 60 -27.96 27.98 24.14
N GLN A 61 -28.81 27.77 23.14
CA GLN A 61 -28.75 26.57 22.29
C GLN A 61 -27.55 26.62 21.36
N VAL A 62 -27.24 27.80 20.80
CA VAL A 62 -26.01 28.01 20.01
C VAL A 62 -24.77 27.78 20.88
N ARG A 63 -24.77 28.27 22.13
CA ARG A 63 -23.69 28.02 23.08
C ARG A 63 -23.50 26.53 23.34
N ALA A 64 -24.59 25.82 23.69
CA ALA A 64 -24.56 24.39 23.99
C ALA A 64 -24.04 23.56 22.81
N GLU A 65 -24.39 23.92 21.57
CA GLU A 65 -23.89 23.23 20.38
C GLU A 65 -22.38 23.41 20.21
N HIS A 66 -21.86 24.63 20.38
CA HIS A 66 -20.43 24.86 20.27
C HIS A 66 -19.64 24.32 21.48
N GLU A 67 -20.26 24.18 22.66
CA GLU A 67 -19.69 23.42 23.79
C GLU A 67 -19.59 21.93 23.47
N ARG A 68 -20.58 21.36 22.77
CA ARG A 68 -20.54 19.97 22.28
C ARG A 68 -19.41 19.78 21.28
N ILE A 69 -19.29 20.65 20.28
CA ILE A 69 -18.20 20.61 19.29
C ILE A 69 -16.83 20.76 19.98
N ALA A 70 -16.69 21.69 20.93
CA ALA A 70 -15.43 21.88 21.65
C ALA A 70 -15.02 20.67 22.52
N ALA A 71 -15.97 19.80 22.88
CA ALA A 71 -15.71 18.56 23.61
C ALA A 71 -15.42 17.36 22.70
N ASP A 72 -15.63 17.50 21.39
CA ASP A 72 -15.42 16.45 20.39
C ASP A 72 -13.98 16.51 19.83
N SER A 73 -13.29 15.37 19.80
CA SER A 73 -11.94 15.27 19.23
C SER A 73 -11.94 15.22 17.70
N HIS A 74 -13.10 15.04 17.06
CA HIS A 74 -13.26 14.85 15.63
C HIS A 74 -14.06 15.96 14.94
N HIS A 75 -14.49 17.00 15.67
CA HIS A 75 -15.23 18.15 15.14
C HIS A 75 -14.69 19.43 15.78
N HIS A 76 -14.34 20.42 14.94
CA HIS A 76 -13.77 21.68 15.39
C HIS A 76 -14.51 22.86 14.77
N ALA A 77 -14.78 23.89 15.57
CA ALA A 77 -15.36 25.16 15.14
C ALA A 77 -14.34 26.29 15.29
N LEU A 78 -14.13 27.04 14.21
CA LEU A 78 -13.11 28.10 14.09
C LEU A 78 -13.75 29.41 13.63
N ILE A 79 -13.37 30.53 14.25
CA ILE A 79 -13.69 31.87 13.76
C ILE A 79 -12.52 32.37 12.91
N ALA A 80 -12.84 32.73 11.67
CA ALA A 80 -11.92 33.48 10.82
C ALA A 80 -11.89 34.95 11.23
N LEU A 81 -10.72 35.56 11.23
CA LEU A 81 -10.49 36.97 11.55
C LEU A 81 -9.96 37.70 10.30
N ASP A 82 -10.58 38.82 9.91
CA ASP A 82 -10.17 39.59 8.72
C ASP A 82 -9.10 40.62 9.09
N GLY A 83 -7.85 40.35 8.70
CA GLY A 83 -6.71 41.23 8.93
C GLY A 83 -6.85 42.60 8.24
N HIS A 84 -7.60 42.70 7.14
CA HIS A 84 -7.90 43.98 6.51
C HIS A 84 -8.91 44.81 7.31
N ARG A 85 -9.62 44.18 8.24
CA ARG A 85 -10.60 44.82 9.15
C ARG A 85 -10.14 44.75 10.61
N GLY A 86 -8.84 44.84 10.85
CA GLY A 86 -8.28 44.90 12.19
C GLY A 86 -8.48 43.63 13.03
N GLY A 87 -8.65 42.47 12.38
CA GLY A 87 -8.88 41.20 13.06
C GLY A 87 -10.33 40.97 13.51
N ALA A 88 -11.29 41.70 12.94
CA ALA A 88 -12.70 41.49 13.23
C ALA A 88 -13.16 40.06 12.80
N PRO A 89 -14.05 39.40 13.57
CA PRO A 89 -14.67 38.14 13.17
C PRO A 89 -15.34 38.25 11.80
N ALA A 90 -14.99 37.32 10.93
CA ALA A 90 -15.30 37.34 9.51
C ALA A 90 -16.35 36.28 9.14
N PHE A 91 -16.12 35.03 9.53
CA PHE A 91 -16.99 33.90 9.26
C PHE A 91 -16.66 32.72 10.19
N LEU A 92 -17.55 31.72 10.23
CA LEU A 92 -17.37 30.47 10.96
C LEU A 92 -16.98 29.37 9.97
N LEU A 93 -15.93 28.61 10.32
CA LEU A 93 -15.48 27.41 9.64
C LEU A 93 -15.63 26.25 10.62
N GLU A 94 -16.33 25.19 10.22
CA GLU A 94 -16.30 23.92 10.93
C GLU A 94 -15.56 22.87 10.11
N THR A 95 -14.71 22.09 10.79
CA THR A 95 -14.00 20.95 10.21
C THR A 95 -14.31 19.70 11.01
N TYR A 96 -14.43 18.55 10.35
CA TYR A 96 -14.76 17.30 11.04
C TYR A 96 -14.15 16.08 10.34
N ASP A 97 -13.99 14.96 11.04
CA ASP A 97 -13.66 13.67 10.42
C ASP A 97 -14.94 13.02 9.86
N PRO A 98 -15.06 12.84 8.53
CA PRO A 98 -16.26 12.23 7.96
C PRO A 98 -16.51 10.79 8.41
N ALA A 99 -15.49 10.06 8.90
CA ALA A 99 -15.68 8.71 9.46
C ALA A 99 -16.36 8.72 10.84
N GLN A 100 -16.38 9.86 11.53
CA GLN A 100 -16.99 10.03 12.85
C GLN A 100 -18.25 10.92 12.79
N SER A 101 -18.77 11.20 11.60
CA SER A 101 -19.94 12.06 11.41
C SER A 101 -21.12 11.32 10.79
N VAL A 102 -22.17 12.06 10.45
CA VAL A 102 -23.35 11.55 9.71
C VAL A 102 -23.01 10.85 8.39
N LEU A 103 -21.80 11.08 7.85
CA LEU A 103 -21.28 10.45 6.64
C LEU A 103 -20.66 9.06 6.86
N ALA A 104 -20.48 8.64 8.13
CA ALA A 104 -19.89 7.35 8.46
C ALA A 104 -20.62 6.19 7.76
N GLY A 105 -19.87 5.40 6.98
CA GLY A 105 -20.39 4.26 6.22
C GLY A 105 -21.31 4.62 5.04
N ARG A 106 -21.46 5.90 4.68
CA ARG A 106 -22.36 6.35 3.59
C ARG A 106 -21.67 6.66 2.27
N TYR A 107 -20.33 6.68 2.26
CA TYR A 107 -19.54 6.84 1.05
C TYR A 107 -18.20 6.10 1.21
N ALA A 108 -17.44 5.98 0.12
CA ALA A 108 -16.08 5.43 0.17
C ALA A 108 -15.09 6.43 0.80
N TRP A 109 -15.17 6.51 2.12
CA TRP A 109 -14.21 7.20 2.96
C TRP A 109 -12.81 6.68 2.70
N ARG A 110 -11.86 7.62 2.68
CA ARG A 110 -10.42 7.37 2.62
C ARG A 110 -9.76 8.09 3.79
N HIS A 111 -8.69 7.51 4.30
CA HIS A 111 -7.91 8.19 5.32
C HIS A 111 -7.30 9.49 4.76
N GLY A 112 -7.37 10.57 5.53
CA GLY A 112 -7.02 11.93 5.07
C GLY A 112 -8.18 12.71 4.44
N ASP A 113 -9.41 12.19 4.48
CA ASP A 113 -10.62 12.97 4.22
C ASP A 113 -10.90 13.93 5.38
N ALA A 114 -11.16 15.21 5.06
CA ALA A 114 -11.58 16.20 6.04
C ALA A 114 -12.88 16.89 5.62
N GLY A 115 -13.88 16.87 6.49
CA GLY A 115 -15.16 17.55 6.31
C GLY A 115 -15.02 19.06 6.47
N LEU A 116 -15.83 19.83 5.73
CA LEU A 116 -15.85 21.30 5.81
C LEU A 116 -17.28 21.84 5.77
N HIS A 117 -17.63 22.70 6.73
CA HIS A 117 -18.78 23.61 6.64
C HIS A 117 -18.35 25.06 6.79
N LEU A 118 -18.98 25.95 6.02
CA LEU A 118 -18.68 27.39 6.02
C LEU A 118 -19.95 28.20 6.23
N LEU A 119 -19.99 29.01 7.28
CA LEU A 119 -21.06 29.95 7.55
C LEU A 119 -20.56 31.39 7.43
N LEU A 120 -21.11 32.11 6.47
CA LEU A 120 -20.85 33.53 6.26
C LEU A 120 -21.95 34.38 6.93
N PRO A 121 -21.60 35.47 7.64
CA PRO A 121 -22.60 36.40 8.17
C PRO A 121 -23.39 37.07 7.04
N ASP A 122 -24.60 37.55 7.35
CA ASP A 122 -25.34 38.41 6.42
C ASP A 122 -24.57 39.73 6.24
N PRO A 123 -24.33 40.21 5.00
CA PRO A 123 -23.68 41.49 4.73
C PRO A 123 -24.30 42.69 5.46
N ALA A 124 -25.58 42.62 5.83
CA ALA A 124 -26.30 43.65 6.59
C ALA A 124 -26.10 43.54 8.11
N THR A 125 -25.55 42.43 8.61
CA THR A 125 -25.27 42.25 10.04
C THR A 125 -24.15 43.20 10.46
N THR A 126 -24.43 44.07 11.42
CA THR A 126 -23.38 44.91 12.02
C THR A 126 -22.47 44.01 12.84
N ILE A 127 -21.21 43.85 12.44
CA ILE A 127 -20.23 43.04 13.19
C ILE A 127 -20.04 43.72 14.57
N LEU A 128 -20.45 43.03 15.63
CA LEU A 128 -20.26 43.47 17.02
C LEU A 128 -18.77 43.78 17.26
N GLY A 129 -18.45 45.06 17.52
CA GLY A 129 -17.08 45.52 17.75
C GLY A 129 -16.34 46.10 16.54
N SER A 130 -16.95 46.13 15.35
CA SER A 130 -16.38 46.81 14.17
C SER A 130 -17.05 48.18 13.96
N PRO A 131 -16.32 49.25 13.63
CA PRO A 131 -16.95 50.47 13.15
C PRO A 131 -17.81 50.13 11.92
N ALA A 132 -19.01 50.71 11.86
CA ALA A 132 -19.98 50.47 10.79
C ALA A 132 -19.27 50.51 9.43
N THR A 133 -19.24 49.37 8.74
CA THR A 133 -18.60 49.28 7.42
C THR A 133 -19.42 50.09 6.43
N THR A 134 -18.89 51.25 6.04
CA THR A 134 -19.49 52.20 5.09
C THR A 134 -19.40 51.76 3.62
N GLY A 135 -19.22 50.46 3.35
CA GLY A 135 -19.14 49.89 2.01
C GLY A 135 -20.07 48.69 1.89
N GLY A 136 -20.85 48.62 0.82
CA GLY A 136 -21.76 47.50 0.53
C GLY A 136 -21.04 46.15 0.35
N PRO A 137 -21.75 45.10 -0.10
CA PRO A 137 -21.19 43.76 -0.23
C PRO A 137 -19.93 43.75 -1.12
N GLU A 138 -18.85 43.19 -0.59
CA GLU A 138 -17.57 43.07 -1.27
C GLU A 138 -17.62 41.92 -2.30
N SER A 139 -17.42 42.25 -3.57
CA SER A 139 -17.36 41.24 -4.64
C SER A 139 -16.21 40.26 -4.38
N GLY A 140 -16.49 38.96 -4.49
CA GLY A 140 -15.49 37.91 -4.30
C GLY A 140 -15.23 37.50 -2.84
N TYR A 141 -15.85 38.15 -1.85
CA TYR A 141 -15.63 37.84 -0.42
C TYR A 141 -15.89 36.36 -0.07
N SER A 142 -16.99 35.78 -0.57
CA SER A 142 -17.33 34.38 -0.31
C SER A 142 -16.32 33.40 -0.91
N ALA A 143 -15.75 33.74 -2.08
CA ALA A 143 -14.67 32.98 -2.70
C ALA A 143 -13.37 33.09 -1.90
N ALA A 144 -13.00 34.29 -1.44
CA ALA A 144 -11.83 34.48 -0.60
C ALA A 144 -11.95 33.73 0.74
N ALA A 145 -13.15 33.68 1.33
CA ALA A 145 -13.42 32.94 2.57
C ALA A 145 -13.29 31.42 2.37
N MET A 146 -13.91 30.86 1.33
CA MET A 146 -13.80 29.42 1.03
C MET A 146 -12.37 29.06 0.62
N GLU A 147 -11.68 29.90 -0.15
CA GLU A 147 -10.27 29.68 -0.52
C GLU A 147 -9.37 29.66 0.71
N ALA A 148 -9.54 30.59 1.65
CA ALA A 148 -8.79 30.60 2.90
C ALA A 148 -9.11 29.39 3.78
N SER A 149 -10.36 28.91 3.75
CA SER A 149 -10.76 27.70 4.49
C SER A 149 -10.08 26.45 3.89
N LEU A 150 -10.13 26.26 2.58
CA LEU A 150 -9.42 25.17 1.91
C LEU A 150 -7.90 25.24 2.13
N ALA A 151 -7.31 26.43 2.03
CA ALA A 151 -5.90 26.64 2.31
C ALA A 151 -5.54 26.31 3.77
N HIS A 152 -6.44 26.55 4.72
CA HIS A 152 -6.27 26.17 6.12
C HIS A 152 -6.28 24.65 6.31
N LEU A 153 -7.26 23.94 5.73
CA LEU A 153 -7.31 22.47 5.81
C LEU A 153 -6.10 21.82 5.13
N PHE A 154 -5.74 22.26 3.92
CA PHE A 154 -4.60 21.70 3.19
C PHE A 154 -3.24 22.09 3.77
N ALA A 155 -3.17 23.03 4.71
CA ALA A 155 -1.92 23.30 5.43
C ALA A 155 -1.47 22.08 6.27
N ASP A 156 -2.42 21.22 6.69
CA ASP A 156 -2.10 19.92 7.27
C ASP A 156 -1.79 18.91 6.14
N PRO A 157 -0.55 18.39 6.04
CA PRO A 157 -0.19 17.41 5.01
C PRO A 157 -0.98 16.09 5.10
N ALA A 158 -1.62 15.79 6.24
CA ALA A 158 -2.48 14.62 6.38
C ALA A 158 -3.84 14.77 5.68
N VAL A 159 -4.24 15.99 5.30
CA VAL A 159 -5.46 16.20 4.52
C VAL A 159 -5.16 15.98 3.03
N LEU A 160 -5.79 14.95 2.46
CA LEU A 160 -5.64 14.58 1.04
C LEU A 160 -6.78 15.13 0.19
N ARG A 161 -8.01 15.09 0.73
CA ARG A 161 -9.18 15.71 0.09
C ARG A 161 -10.13 16.30 1.11
N VAL A 162 -10.78 17.38 0.72
CA VAL A 162 -11.84 18.02 1.51
C VAL A 162 -13.19 17.52 1.01
N VAL A 163 -14.06 17.15 1.94
CA VAL A 163 -15.41 16.62 1.71
C VAL A 163 -16.44 17.66 2.13
N VAL A 164 -17.42 17.89 1.26
CA VAL A 164 -18.57 18.74 1.56
C VAL A 164 -19.85 18.08 1.09
N GLU A 165 -20.92 18.30 1.84
CA GLU A 165 -22.23 17.69 1.61
C GLU A 165 -23.37 18.72 1.78
N PRO A 166 -23.36 19.84 1.03
CA PRO A 166 -24.42 20.84 1.10
C PRO A 166 -25.78 20.26 0.65
N ASP A 167 -26.87 20.85 1.12
CA ASP A 167 -28.21 20.53 0.61
C ASP A 167 -28.26 20.72 -0.91
N ALA A 168 -28.83 19.74 -1.62
CA ALA A 168 -28.90 19.71 -3.09
C ALA A 168 -29.66 20.93 -3.68
N ARG A 169 -30.47 21.63 -2.88
CA ARG A 169 -31.18 22.85 -3.28
C ARG A 169 -30.32 24.12 -3.13
N ASN A 170 -29.21 24.06 -2.41
CA ASN A 170 -28.31 25.20 -2.23
C ASN A 170 -27.41 25.39 -3.45
N SER A 171 -27.95 25.93 -4.54
CA SER A 171 -27.20 26.14 -5.78
C SER A 171 -26.07 27.17 -5.64
N ALA A 172 -26.20 28.11 -4.71
CA ALA A 172 -25.19 29.14 -4.47
C ALA A 172 -23.89 28.56 -3.89
N ILE A 173 -23.98 27.70 -2.86
CA ILE A 173 -22.78 27.04 -2.32
C ILE A 173 -22.19 26.03 -3.31
N GLN A 174 -23.03 25.34 -4.09
CA GLN A 174 -22.55 24.43 -5.13
C GLN A 174 -21.74 25.16 -6.22
N ALA A 175 -22.20 26.34 -6.65
CA ALA A 175 -21.44 27.19 -7.59
C ALA A 175 -20.13 27.70 -6.98
N LEU A 176 -20.13 28.06 -5.69
CA LEU A 176 -18.92 28.48 -4.97
C LEU A 176 -17.92 27.32 -4.85
N ASN A 177 -18.39 26.13 -4.48
CA ASN A 177 -17.61 24.91 -4.36
C ASN A 177 -16.97 24.56 -5.71
N ALA A 178 -17.76 24.50 -6.78
CA ALA A 178 -17.26 24.21 -8.13
C ALA A 178 -16.18 25.20 -8.58
N ARG A 179 -16.32 26.49 -8.25
CA ARG A 179 -15.32 27.52 -8.56
C ARG A 179 -13.97 27.27 -7.89
N LEU A 180 -13.92 26.60 -6.74
CA LEU A 180 -12.69 26.31 -6.00
C LEU A 180 -12.23 24.85 -6.12
N GLY A 181 -12.72 24.13 -7.14
CA GLY A 181 -12.21 22.81 -7.50
C GLY A 181 -13.01 21.64 -6.94
N PHE A 182 -14.09 21.86 -6.18
CA PHE A 182 -14.93 20.75 -5.76
C PHE A 182 -15.64 20.09 -6.95
N ARG A 183 -15.56 18.77 -7.01
CA ARG A 183 -16.25 17.93 -8.01
C ARG A 183 -17.42 17.21 -7.34
N PRO A 184 -18.66 17.36 -7.84
CA PRO A 184 -19.80 16.61 -7.34
C PRO A 184 -19.65 15.13 -7.66
N VAL A 185 -20.02 14.26 -6.73
CA VAL A 185 -19.91 12.81 -6.86
C VAL A 185 -21.29 12.16 -6.92
N GLU A 186 -22.02 12.21 -5.82
CA GLU A 186 -23.34 11.59 -5.72
C GLU A 186 -24.28 12.38 -4.79
N ARG A 187 -25.55 11.99 -4.75
CA ARG A 187 -26.52 12.52 -3.80
C ARG A 187 -26.80 11.51 -2.71
N LEU A 188 -26.71 11.96 -1.46
CA LEU A 188 -26.94 11.13 -0.28
C LEU A 188 -28.13 11.67 0.50
N ASP A 189 -29.05 10.80 0.88
CA ASP A 189 -30.09 11.16 1.86
C ASP A 189 -29.50 11.00 3.26
N LEU A 190 -29.28 12.13 3.94
CA LEU A 190 -28.73 12.20 5.28
C LEU A 190 -29.86 12.41 6.29
N PRO A 191 -29.93 11.60 7.35
CA PRO A 191 -30.92 11.78 8.42
C PRO A 191 -30.63 13.06 9.20
N ALA A 192 -31.60 13.49 10.01
CA ALA A 192 -31.35 14.55 10.98
C ALA A 192 -30.37 14.05 12.05
N ALA A 193 -29.32 14.82 12.31
CA ALA A 193 -28.28 14.50 13.28
C ALA A 193 -27.48 15.76 13.63
N ASP A 194 -26.92 15.80 14.85
CA ASP A 194 -26.08 16.91 15.34
C ASP A 194 -26.71 18.31 15.15
N GLY A 195 -28.01 18.41 15.41
CA GLY A 195 -28.78 19.66 15.25
C GLY A 195 -29.13 20.03 13.81
N ALA A 196 -28.60 19.34 12.80
CA ALA A 196 -28.94 19.56 11.39
C ALA A 196 -30.21 18.77 10.98
N PRO A 197 -31.11 19.35 10.16
CA PRO A 197 -32.28 18.65 9.63
C PRO A 197 -31.88 17.59 8.60
N ALA A 198 -32.76 16.61 8.39
CA ALA A 198 -32.60 15.65 7.30
C ALA A 198 -32.53 16.39 5.96
N LYS A 199 -31.59 16.01 5.10
CA LYS A 199 -31.34 16.65 3.80
C LYS A 199 -30.96 15.62 2.74
N THR A 200 -31.31 15.91 1.49
CA THR A 200 -30.63 15.30 0.34
C THR A 200 -29.39 16.13 0.07
N ALA A 201 -28.22 15.60 0.42
CA ALA A 201 -26.94 16.26 0.29
C ALA A 201 -26.30 15.97 -1.08
N GLN A 202 -25.65 16.98 -1.68
CA GLN A 202 -24.79 16.81 -2.84
C GLN A 202 -23.35 16.58 -2.38
N LEU A 203 -22.92 15.32 -2.27
CA LEU A 203 -21.56 14.98 -1.91
C LEU A 203 -20.59 15.50 -2.98
N SER A 204 -19.57 16.21 -2.55
CA SER A 204 -18.52 16.75 -3.44
C SER A 204 -17.15 16.65 -2.77
N PHE A 205 -16.11 16.42 -3.57
CA PHE A 205 -14.72 16.33 -3.10
C PHE A 205 -13.86 17.39 -3.77
N CYS A 206 -12.91 17.95 -3.03
CA CYS A 206 -11.84 18.78 -3.57
C CYS A 206 -10.50 18.18 -3.16
N THR A 207 -9.66 17.82 -4.14
CA THR A 207 -8.28 17.38 -3.88
C THR A 207 -7.33 18.58 -3.88
N ARG A 208 -6.10 18.39 -3.42
CA ARG A 208 -5.03 19.39 -3.54
C ARG A 208 -4.80 19.82 -4.99
N SER A 209 -4.82 18.86 -5.91
CA SER A 209 -4.62 19.09 -7.35
C SER A 209 -5.78 19.90 -7.95
N ASP A 210 -7.02 19.60 -7.55
CA ASP A 210 -8.21 20.35 -7.96
C ASP A 210 -8.18 21.80 -7.45
N PHE A 211 -7.88 21.98 -6.16
CA PHE A 211 -7.78 23.29 -5.54
C PHE A 211 -6.68 24.14 -6.19
N ALA A 212 -5.50 23.56 -6.40
CA ALA A 212 -4.37 24.20 -7.08
C ALA A 212 -4.75 24.64 -8.50
N THR A 213 -5.38 23.75 -9.27
CA THR A 213 -5.84 24.05 -10.63
C THR A 213 -6.88 25.16 -10.65
N ALA A 214 -7.84 25.13 -9.74
CA ALA A 214 -8.91 26.12 -9.68
C ALA A 214 -8.44 27.51 -9.22
N THR A 215 -7.40 27.58 -8.38
CA THR A 215 -6.91 28.84 -7.79
C THR A 215 -5.62 29.37 -8.42
N GLY A 216 -4.94 28.56 -9.25
CA GLY A 216 -3.62 28.88 -9.79
C GLY A 216 -2.49 28.78 -8.77
N ARG A 217 -2.75 28.15 -7.60
CA ARG A 217 -1.73 27.87 -6.59
C ARG A 217 -0.86 26.69 -7.01
N PRO A 218 0.38 26.59 -6.50
CA PRO A 218 1.18 25.38 -6.68
C PRO A 218 0.46 24.14 -6.13
N SER A 219 0.57 23.01 -6.83
CA SER A 219 0.05 21.75 -6.33
C SER A 219 0.94 21.23 -5.19
N GLU A 220 0.31 20.83 -4.08
CA GLU A 220 0.97 20.27 -2.90
C GLU A 220 0.72 18.75 -2.79
N THR A 221 0.59 18.04 -3.91
CA THR A 221 0.33 16.58 -3.94
C THR A 221 1.43 15.75 -3.28
N VAL A 222 2.61 16.34 -3.07
CA VAL A 222 3.74 15.76 -2.33
C VAL A 222 3.91 16.35 -0.93
N ALA A 223 2.86 16.92 -0.31
CA ALA A 223 2.92 17.52 1.03
C ALA A 223 3.41 16.54 2.13
N HIS A 224 3.27 15.24 1.90
CA HIS A 224 3.83 14.20 2.77
C HIS A 224 5.37 14.18 2.78
N LEU A 225 6.06 14.81 1.82
CA LEU A 225 7.51 14.94 1.82
C LEU A 225 7.94 16.14 2.67
N SER A 226 8.51 15.88 3.85
CA SER A 226 9.19 16.88 4.67
C SER A 226 10.56 16.39 5.11
N PRO A 227 11.51 17.29 5.44
CA PRO A 227 12.84 16.88 5.89
C PRO A 227 12.82 15.89 7.06
N ALA A 228 11.91 16.06 8.02
CA ALA A 228 11.80 15.19 9.19
C ALA A 228 11.30 13.77 8.83
N ARG A 229 10.25 13.68 8.00
CA ARG A 229 9.72 12.38 7.55
C ARG A 229 10.68 11.66 6.61
N TRP A 230 11.35 12.42 5.73
CA TRP A 230 12.39 11.91 4.85
C TRP A 230 13.58 11.35 5.63
N ALA A 231 14.04 12.04 6.68
CA ALA A 231 15.11 11.54 7.54
C ALA A 231 14.72 10.25 8.27
N THR A 232 13.48 10.16 8.76
CA THR A 232 12.95 8.94 9.39
C THR A 232 12.87 7.78 8.40
N ALA A 233 12.36 8.03 7.19
CA ALA A 233 12.27 7.04 6.13
C ALA A 233 13.67 6.54 5.70
N ASN A 234 14.65 7.43 5.56
CA ASN A 234 16.02 7.05 5.22
C ASN A 234 16.69 6.24 6.32
N ARG A 235 16.48 6.61 7.59
CA ARG A 235 17.01 5.85 8.72
C ARG A 235 16.46 4.43 8.76
N HIS A 236 15.14 4.26 8.60
CA HIS A 236 14.50 2.95 8.50
C HIS A 236 15.05 2.14 7.32
N LEU A 237 15.01 2.71 6.11
CA LEU A 237 15.37 1.98 4.91
C LEU A 237 16.87 1.66 4.84
N LEU A 238 17.74 2.52 5.40
CA LEU A 238 19.16 2.24 5.53
C LEU A 238 19.44 1.11 6.54
N ALA A 239 18.72 1.07 7.67
CA ALA A 239 18.81 -0.06 8.60
C ALA A 239 18.44 -1.37 7.91
N LYS A 240 17.31 -1.38 7.17
CA LYS A 240 16.89 -2.52 6.36
C LYS A 240 17.95 -2.91 5.31
N ALA A 241 18.50 -1.93 4.59
CA ALA A 241 19.51 -2.18 3.56
C ALA A 241 20.78 -2.81 4.15
N LEU A 242 21.28 -2.27 5.27
CA LEU A 242 22.43 -2.83 5.98
C LEU A 242 22.13 -4.26 6.46
N ALA A 243 20.94 -4.50 7.02
CA ALA A 243 20.54 -5.81 7.52
C ALA A 243 20.45 -6.86 6.40
N GLU A 244 19.64 -6.61 5.37
CA GLU A 244 19.36 -7.59 4.32
C GLU A 244 20.56 -7.78 3.38
N PHE A 245 21.34 -6.72 3.09
CA PHE A 245 22.57 -6.90 2.30
C PHE A 245 23.68 -7.60 3.11
N THR A 246 23.69 -7.50 4.44
CA THR A 246 24.59 -8.30 5.28
C THR A 246 24.15 -9.77 5.29
N HIS A 247 22.85 -10.03 5.51
CA HIS A 247 22.28 -11.38 5.44
C HIS A 247 22.59 -12.05 4.09
N GLU A 248 22.46 -11.32 2.98
CA GLU A 248 22.80 -11.81 1.64
C GLU A 248 24.31 -11.81 1.33
N ARG A 249 25.17 -11.54 2.32
CA ARG A 249 26.64 -11.53 2.22
C ARG A 249 27.19 -10.59 1.15
N LEU A 250 26.46 -9.51 0.86
CA LEU A 250 26.97 -8.39 0.06
C LEU A 250 27.82 -7.46 0.92
N LEU A 251 27.51 -7.36 2.21
CA LEU A 251 28.25 -6.58 3.19
C LEU A 251 28.83 -7.50 4.27
N GLU A 252 29.94 -7.07 4.86
CA GLU A 252 30.60 -7.76 5.98
C GLU A 252 30.85 -6.75 7.11
N PRO A 253 29.85 -6.47 7.98
CA PRO A 253 30.03 -5.56 9.11
C PRO A 253 31.11 -6.06 10.07
N VAL A 254 31.96 -5.15 10.53
CA VAL A 254 33.04 -5.45 11.48
C VAL A 254 32.67 -4.93 12.86
N LEU A 255 32.73 -5.80 13.87
CA LEU A 255 32.53 -5.39 15.26
C LEU A 255 33.79 -4.67 15.76
N GLN A 256 33.65 -3.40 16.14
CA GLN A 256 34.72 -2.59 16.72
C GLN A 256 34.24 -1.99 18.04
N ALA A 257 34.98 -2.26 19.12
CA ALA A 257 34.57 -1.97 20.49
C ALA A 257 33.19 -2.58 20.80
N ASP A 258 32.13 -1.78 20.77
CA ASP A 258 30.75 -2.14 21.10
C ASP A 258 29.76 -1.86 19.96
N ALA A 259 30.21 -1.53 18.75
CA ALA A 259 29.34 -1.24 17.61
C ALA A 259 29.80 -1.94 16.33
N TRP A 260 28.85 -2.17 15.42
CA TRP A 260 29.11 -2.68 14.09
C TRP A 260 29.44 -1.55 13.12
N HIS A 261 30.42 -1.79 12.26
CA HIS A 261 30.91 -0.83 11.28
C HIS A 261 30.83 -1.38 9.86
N VAL A 262 30.38 -0.54 8.93
CA VAL A 262 30.44 -0.79 7.49
C VAL A 262 31.05 0.44 6.83
N ASP A 263 32.23 0.27 6.24
CA ASP A 263 32.99 1.35 5.60
C ASP A 263 32.93 1.17 4.07
N GLY A 264 32.70 2.28 3.36
CA GLY A 264 32.65 2.32 1.90
C GLY A 264 33.43 3.50 1.33
N PRO A 265 33.46 3.65 0.00
CA PRO A 265 34.10 4.78 -0.65
C PRO A 265 33.53 6.14 -0.20
N GLY A 266 34.25 6.81 0.72
CA GLY A 266 33.88 8.14 1.23
C GLY A 266 32.70 8.18 2.22
N VAL A 267 32.25 7.02 2.69
CA VAL A 267 31.14 6.88 3.67
C VAL A 267 31.51 5.87 4.76
N ARG A 268 31.05 6.10 5.99
CA ARG A 268 31.16 5.16 7.12
C ARG A 268 29.83 5.04 7.83
N TYR A 269 29.48 3.83 8.25
CA TYR A 269 28.24 3.57 8.98
C TYR A 269 28.57 2.84 10.27
N ARG A 270 28.03 3.32 11.39
CA ARG A 270 28.13 2.69 12.71
C ARG A 270 26.74 2.43 13.27
N PHE A 271 26.50 1.24 13.81
CA PHE A 271 25.19 0.86 14.36
C PHE A 271 25.29 -0.26 15.41
N GLN A 272 24.20 -0.43 16.15
CA GLN A 272 23.94 -1.55 17.05
C GLN A 272 23.03 -2.57 16.38
N ALA A 273 23.30 -3.86 16.60
CA ALA A 273 22.48 -4.92 16.05
C ALA A 273 22.45 -6.14 16.97
N ARG A 274 21.28 -6.79 17.04
CA ARG A 274 21.14 -8.13 17.61
C ARG A 274 21.11 -9.13 16.46
N ARG A 275 21.90 -10.20 16.59
CA ARG A 275 21.91 -11.31 15.63
C ARG A 275 20.97 -12.42 16.11
N TYR A 276 20.17 -12.93 15.20
CA TYR A 276 19.28 -14.07 15.37
C TYR A 276 19.72 -15.21 14.45
N ALA A 277 19.04 -16.36 14.50
CA ALA A 277 19.22 -17.46 13.58
C ALA A 277 19.00 -17.03 12.12
N LEU A 278 19.43 -17.88 11.18
CA LEU A 278 19.40 -17.60 9.74
C LEU A 278 20.22 -16.35 9.35
N ASP A 279 21.22 -16.00 10.17
CA ASP A 279 22.02 -14.78 10.00
C ASP A 279 21.14 -13.53 9.83
N HIS A 280 20.08 -13.42 10.63
CA HIS A 280 19.21 -12.25 10.66
C HIS A 280 19.82 -11.14 11.53
N TRP A 281 19.83 -9.93 10.99
CA TRP A 281 20.39 -8.73 11.60
C TRP A 281 19.27 -7.77 11.99
N ASP A 282 18.88 -7.77 13.26
CA ASP A 282 17.95 -6.80 13.83
C ASP A 282 18.73 -5.54 14.22
N ILE A 283 18.83 -4.60 13.28
CA ILE A 283 19.56 -3.34 13.43
C ILE A 283 18.66 -2.32 14.12
N ASP A 284 19.12 -1.74 15.23
CA ASP A 284 18.46 -0.59 15.84
C ASP A 284 18.67 0.65 14.97
N ALA A 285 17.64 1.04 14.23
CA ALA A 285 17.68 2.20 13.35
C ALA A 285 18.04 3.51 14.10
N GLY A 286 17.67 3.63 15.38
CA GLY A 286 18.01 4.77 16.25
C GLY A 286 19.51 4.88 16.53
N SER A 287 20.23 3.77 16.50
CA SER A 287 21.68 3.70 16.72
C SER A 287 22.53 4.05 15.50
N LEU A 288 21.92 4.27 14.33
CA LEU A 288 22.66 4.57 13.10
C LEU A 288 23.35 5.94 13.15
N HIS A 289 24.66 5.92 12.99
CA HIS A 289 25.52 7.09 12.79
C HIS A 289 26.23 6.99 11.43
N CYS A 290 26.24 8.09 10.69
CA CYS A 290 26.81 8.17 9.33
C CYS A 290 27.96 9.18 9.28
N GLU A 291 29.10 8.67 8.81
CA GLU A 291 30.38 9.32 8.49
C GLU A 291 30.49 9.73 7.01
N GLU A 292 30.94 10.93 6.65
CA GLU A 292 31.33 11.25 5.28
C GLU A 292 32.69 11.92 5.17
N LEU A 293 33.45 11.59 4.12
CA LEU A 293 34.74 12.19 3.87
C LEU A 293 34.58 13.63 3.33
N THR A 294 35.15 14.59 4.05
CA THR A 294 35.23 16.02 3.73
C THR A 294 36.41 16.29 2.79
N GLY A 295 36.07 16.74 1.56
CA GLY A 295 37.03 17.01 0.48
C GLY A 295 36.60 16.29 -0.81
N HIS A 296 36.42 17.04 -1.90
CA HIS A 296 35.88 16.49 -3.14
C HIS A 296 36.74 15.34 -3.72
N PRO A 297 36.14 14.20 -4.10
CA PRO A 297 36.74 13.28 -5.05
C PRO A 297 36.58 13.90 -6.45
N GLY A 298 37.47 14.81 -6.86
CA GLY A 298 37.36 15.44 -8.18
C GLY A 298 38.31 16.56 -8.57
N GLU A 299 39.03 17.20 -7.65
CA GLU A 299 40.07 18.16 -8.05
C GLU A 299 41.41 17.44 -8.23
N ALA A 300 41.71 17.12 -9.49
CA ALA A 300 43.08 16.86 -9.90
C ALA A 300 43.95 18.02 -9.42
N ARG A 301 44.95 17.74 -8.57
CA ARG A 301 46.04 18.67 -8.29
C ARG A 301 46.67 19.02 -9.64
N GLY A 302 46.28 20.17 -10.19
CA GLY A 302 46.89 20.75 -11.38
C GLY A 302 48.39 20.90 -11.16
N GLY A 303 49.15 20.44 -12.15
CA GLY A 303 50.60 20.37 -12.10
C GLY A 303 51.29 21.70 -11.76
N GLY A 304 52.36 21.58 -11.00
CA GLY A 304 53.34 22.62 -10.74
C GLY A 304 54.52 22.00 -10.00
N GLU A 305 55.57 21.63 -10.74
CA GLU A 305 56.87 21.22 -10.20
C GLU A 305 57.50 22.35 -9.38
N ALA A 306 58.03 22.05 -8.18
CA ALA A 306 59.45 22.20 -7.85
C ALA A 306 59.74 21.88 -6.37
N ALA A 307 60.89 21.26 -6.17
CA ALA A 307 61.45 20.69 -4.95
C ALA A 307 61.50 21.60 -3.71
N GLY A 308 61.33 20.98 -2.54
CA GLY A 308 61.76 21.47 -1.23
C GLY A 308 61.89 20.31 -0.25
N VAL A 309 63.13 19.87 0.00
CA VAL A 309 63.47 18.86 1.01
C VAL A 309 63.18 19.40 2.40
N GLY A 310 62.34 18.71 3.18
CA GLY A 310 62.03 19.06 4.56
C GLY A 310 61.63 17.83 5.41
N THR A 311 62.54 17.46 6.32
CA THR A 311 62.37 16.78 7.63
C THR A 311 61.40 15.59 7.81
N PRO A 312 61.89 14.42 8.26
CA PRO A 312 61.04 13.35 8.80
C PRO A 312 60.73 13.63 10.28
N GLY A 313 59.46 13.90 10.59
CA GLY A 313 59.00 14.07 11.96
C GLY A 313 57.58 14.62 12.02
N ASP A 314 56.60 13.73 11.98
CA ASP A 314 55.34 13.87 12.74
C ASP A 314 54.71 12.47 12.87
N PRO A 315 54.72 11.86 14.07
CA PRO A 315 53.78 10.81 14.41
C PRO A 315 52.45 11.44 14.82
N GLU A 316 51.33 10.77 14.49
CA GLU A 316 49.93 11.17 14.78
C GLU A 316 49.24 12.08 13.73
N SER A 317 49.09 11.56 12.50
CA SER A 317 47.92 11.96 11.71
C SER A 317 46.67 11.40 12.39
N ASN A 318 45.83 12.28 12.95
CA ASN A 318 44.53 11.91 13.51
C ASN A 318 43.76 11.04 12.48
N PRO A 319 43.40 9.77 12.78
CA PRO A 319 42.67 8.90 11.86
C PRO A 319 41.28 9.45 11.47
N ASP A 320 40.78 10.46 12.20
CA ASP A 320 39.52 11.16 11.92
C ASP A 320 39.71 12.48 11.15
N ALA A 321 40.94 12.85 10.78
CA ALA A 321 41.18 14.05 9.97
C ALA A 321 40.56 13.88 8.58
N GLY A 322 39.40 14.51 8.39
CA GLY A 322 38.68 14.50 7.12
C GLY A 322 37.32 13.80 7.14
N TRP A 323 36.83 13.25 8.26
CA TRP A 323 35.46 12.73 8.34
C TRP A 323 34.53 13.71 9.07
N ALA A 324 33.30 13.88 8.57
CA ALA A 324 32.28 14.72 9.21
C ALA A 324 30.96 13.98 9.35
N PRO A 325 30.20 14.22 10.43
CA PRO A 325 28.87 13.67 10.61
C PRO A 325 27.95 13.97 9.43
N ALA A 326 27.22 12.95 9.00
CA ALA A 326 26.23 13.01 7.93
C ALA A 326 24.88 12.46 8.40
N VAL A 327 23.83 12.77 7.63
CA VAL A 327 22.51 12.20 7.84
C VAL A 327 22.39 10.86 7.10
N PRO A 328 21.63 9.88 7.62
CA PRO A 328 21.31 8.67 6.87
C PRO A 328 20.70 9.01 5.50
N ASP A 329 21.31 8.48 4.44
CA ASP A 329 20.84 8.60 3.07
C ASP A 329 21.13 7.29 2.34
N VAL A 330 20.05 6.57 2.00
CA VAL A 330 20.18 5.23 1.40
C VAL A 330 20.53 5.31 -0.09
N GLN A 331 20.16 6.38 -0.80
CA GLN A 331 20.56 6.58 -2.20
C GLN A 331 22.06 6.84 -2.29
N ARG A 332 22.60 7.60 -1.32
CA ARG A 332 24.03 7.80 -1.18
C ARG A 332 24.76 6.51 -0.82
N PHE A 333 24.23 5.75 0.13
CA PHE A 333 24.75 4.42 0.49
C PHE A 333 24.84 3.52 -0.75
N VAL A 334 23.75 3.34 -1.48
CA VAL A 334 23.72 2.52 -2.71
C VAL A 334 24.73 3.02 -3.74
N THR A 335 24.84 4.35 -3.92
CA THR A 335 25.79 4.94 -4.87
C THR A 335 27.25 4.68 -4.50
N ALA A 336 27.58 4.75 -3.22
CA ALA A 336 28.92 4.50 -2.70
C ALA A 336 29.28 3.00 -2.77
N PHE A 337 28.31 2.11 -2.49
CA PHE A 337 28.49 0.67 -2.50
C PHE A 337 28.15 0.00 -3.84
N ARG A 338 27.90 0.75 -4.92
CA ARG A 338 27.43 0.20 -6.22
C ARG A 338 28.25 -0.98 -6.74
N ASP A 339 29.58 -0.94 -6.56
CA ASP A 339 30.48 -1.98 -7.05
C ASP A 339 30.37 -3.25 -6.18
N VAL A 340 30.23 -3.08 -4.87
CA VAL A 340 29.98 -4.16 -3.90
C VAL A 340 28.60 -4.80 -4.12
N LEU A 341 27.60 -3.97 -4.43
CA LEU A 341 26.23 -4.40 -4.73
C LEU A 341 26.07 -5.01 -6.13
N GLY A 342 27.13 -5.00 -6.95
CA GLY A 342 27.10 -5.54 -8.31
C GLY A 342 26.20 -4.76 -9.29
N LEU A 343 25.89 -3.49 -8.99
CA LEU A 343 25.03 -2.65 -9.81
C LEU A 343 25.79 -2.13 -11.03
N SER A 344 25.31 -2.47 -12.23
CA SER A 344 25.84 -1.88 -13.46
C SER A 344 25.46 -0.40 -13.61
N THR A 345 26.20 0.32 -14.46
CA THR A 345 25.86 1.71 -14.83
C THR A 345 24.45 1.85 -15.42
N ALA A 346 23.91 0.78 -16.03
CA ALA A 346 22.56 0.77 -16.59
C ALA A 346 21.46 0.55 -15.53
N GLN A 347 21.75 -0.21 -14.47
CA GLN A 347 20.77 -0.54 -13.42
C GLN A 347 20.70 0.51 -12.33
N LEU A 348 21.85 1.09 -11.97
CA LEU A 348 21.96 2.00 -10.83
C LEU A 348 20.91 3.14 -10.87
N PRO A 349 20.70 3.87 -11.98
CA PRO A 349 19.71 4.96 -11.99
C PRO A 349 18.28 4.49 -11.69
N VAL A 350 17.85 3.38 -12.31
CA VAL A 350 16.50 2.83 -12.09
C VAL A 350 16.35 2.33 -10.66
N TYR A 351 17.39 1.71 -10.09
CA TYR A 351 17.34 1.25 -8.71
C TYR A 351 17.29 2.42 -7.71
N LEU A 352 18.00 3.52 -7.99
CA LEU A 352 17.89 4.75 -7.21
C LEU A 352 16.50 5.39 -7.30
N GLU A 353 15.80 5.28 -8.45
CA GLU A 353 14.41 5.69 -8.58
C GLU A 353 13.46 4.81 -7.75
N GLU A 354 13.63 3.48 -7.78
CA GLU A 354 12.83 2.56 -6.95
C GLU A 354 13.01 2.85 -5.46
N ILE A 355 14.24 3.15 -5.03
CA ILE A 355 14.56 3.57 -3.66
C ILE A 355 13.89 4.91 -3.33
N GLY A 356 13.98 5.91 -4.21
CA GLY A 356 13.35 7.22 -3.98
C GLY A 356 11.83 7.11 -3.82
N SER A 357 11.20 6.28 -4.64
CA SER A 357 9.76 6.00 -4.55
C SER A 357 9.39 5.22 -3.27
N THR A 358 10.24 4.25 -2.86
CA THR A 358 10.07 3.52 -1.60
C THR A 358 10.12 4.46 -0.39
N LEU A 359 11.05 5.42 -0.38
CA LEU A 359 11.15 6.45 0.66
C LEU A 359 9.93 7.37 0.67
N ALA A 360 9.44 7.79 -0.51
CA ALA A 360 8.25 8.62 -0.62
C ALA A 360 7.00 7.90 -0.08
N SER A 361 6.82 6.62 -0.44
CA SER A 361 5.79 5.75 0.12
C SER A 361 5.87 5.67 1.64
N HIS A 362 7.08 5.53 2.19
CA HIS A 362 7.26 5.52 3.64
C HIS A 362 6.87 6.87 4.29
N CYS A 363 7.22 8.00 3.67
CA CYS A 363 6.84 9.33 4.17
C CYS A 363 5.32 9.51 4.19
N TYR A 364 4.61 8.99 3.18
CA TYR A 364 3.15 8.94 3.16
C TYR A 364 2.60 8.11 4.33
N LYS A 365 3.10 6.89 4.52
CA LYS A 365 2.61 5.98 5.57
C LYS A 365 2.86 6.49 6.99
N GLN A 366 3.91 7.29 7.22
CA GLN A 366 4.13 7.96 8.51
C GLN A 366 2.99 8.90 8.90
N LEU A 367 2.23 9.45 7.93
CA LEU A 367 1.09 10.32 8.20
C LEU A 367 -0.24 9.55 8.24
N HIS A 368 -0.35 8.47 7.49
CA HIS A 368 -1.64 7.87 7.16
C HIS A 368 -1.85 6.46 7.72
N SER A 369 -0.79 5.74 8.08
CA SER A 369 -0.85 4.42 8.72
C SER A 369 -0.78 4.58 10.25
N VAL A 370 -1.81 5.22 10.83
CA VAL A 370 -1.81 5.66 12.24
C VAL A 370 -2.47 4.69 13.22
N ALA A 371 -3.09 3.62 12.72
CA ALA A 371 -3.74 2.63 13.57
C ALA A 371 -2.68 1.81 14.34
N THR A 372 -2.87 1.65 15.65
CA THR A 372 -2.00 0.80 16.46
C THR A 372 -2.23 -0.68 16.17
N ALA A 373 -1.23 -1.51 16.48
CA ALA A 373 -1.33 -2.96 16.39
C ALA A 373 -2.52 -3.51 17.21
N ALA A 374 -2.78 -2.91 18.38
CA ALA A 374 -3.92 -3.29 19.22
C ALA A 374 -5.26 -2.94 18.57
N GLU A 375 -5.39 -1.77 17.95
CA GLU A 375 -6.62 -1.36 17.25
C GLU A 375 -6.88 -2.19 15.99
N LEU A 376 -5.84 -2.50 15.21
CA LEU A 376 -5.95 -3.37 14.04
C LEU A 376 -6.34 -4.79 14.45
N ALA A 377 -5.74 -5.33 15.51
CA ALA A 377 -6.15 -6.62 16.06
C ALA A 377 -7.56 -6.57 16.65
N ALA A 378 -7.99 -5.45 17.24
CA ALA A 378 -9.31 -5.23 17.82
C ALA A 378 -10.42 -5.25 16.74
N GLY A 379 -10.17 -4.61 15.60
CA GLY A 379 -11.19 -4.39 14.58
C GLY A 379 -12.30 -3.45 15.06
N THR A 380 -13.21 -3.12 14.14
CA THR A 380 -14.38 -2.27 14.35
C THR A 380 -15.67 -3.07 14.53
N GLY A 381 -15.61 -4.39 14.28
CA GLY A 381 -16.76 -5.30 14.35
C GLY A 381 -17.36 -5.64 13.00
N ASP A 382 -16.91 -4.99 11.92
CA ASP A 382 -17.16 -5.38 10.54
C ASP A 382 -15.92 -6.08 9.98
N ALA A 383 -15.96 -7.42 9.92
CA ALA A 383 -14.83 -8.24 9.52
C ALA A 383 -14.31 -7.93 8.11
N VAL A 384 -15.17 -7.47 7.20
CA VAL A 384 -14.80 -7.15 5.82
C VAL A 384 -14.15 -5.76 5.74
N ALA A 385 -14.74 -4.78 6.40
CA ALA A 385 -14.15 -3.45 6.48
C ALA A 385 -12.80 -3.48 7.21
N ASP A 386 -12.71 -4.27 8.29
CA ASP A 386 -11.49 -4.47 9.07
C ASP A 386 -10.39 -5.15 8.23
N PHE A 387 -10.75 -6.15 7.43
CA PHE A 387 -9.81 -6.79 6.52
C PHE A 387 -9.17 -5.80 5.54
N GLN A 388 -9.98 -4.95 4.92
CA GLN A 388 -9.49 -3.94 3.98
C GLN A 388 -8.75 -2.78 4.67
N ARG A 389 -9.10 -2.47 5.92
CA ARG A 389 -8.33 -1.55 6.77
C ARG A 389 -6.95 -2.10 7.09
N ILE A 390 -6.84 -3.39 7.44
CA ILE A 390 -5.55 -4.05 7.69
C ILE A 390 -4.73 -4.08 6.39
N GLU A 391 -5.33 -4.43 5.26
CA GLU A 391 -4.65 -4.45 3.96
C GLU A 391 -4.00 -3.10 3.62
N ALA A 392 -4.70 -1.99 3.87
CA ALA A 392 -4.18 -0.64 3.65
C ALA A 392 -3.17 -0.18 4.72
N ALA A 393 -3.21 -0.74 5.93
CA ALA A 393 -2.35 -0.34 7.03
C ALA A 393 -0.93 -0.92 6.96
N MET A 394 -0.67 -1.88 6.06
CA MET A 394 0.63 -2.53 5.94
C MET A 394 1.74 -1.54 5.52
N THR A 395 2.75 -1.42 6.38
CA THR A 395 3.82 -0.41 6.24
C THR A 395 5.09 -0.92 5.58
N GLU A 396 5.46 -2.19 5.77
CA GLU A 396 6.78 -2.67 5.35
C GLU A 396 6.85 -3.01 3.85
N GLY A 397 5.84 -3.69 3.31
CA GLY A 397 5.90 -4.34 2.00
C GLY A 397 6.61 -5.70 2.10
N HIS A 398 7.30 -6.13 1.05
CA HIS A 398 8.08 -7.38 1.12
C HIS A 398 9.24 -7.22 2.12
N PRO A 399 9.45 -8.16 3.06
CA PRO A 399 10.41 -7.98 4.15
C PRO A 399 11.87 -8.07 3.69
N CYS A 400 12.21 -8.91 2.70
CA CYS A 400 13.59 -9.01 2.20
C CYS A 400 14.01 -7.87 1.24
N PHE A 401 13.21 -7.57 0.20
CA PHE A 401 13.58 -6.55 -0.79
C PHE A 401 13.69 -5.16 -0.15
N VAL A 402 14.84 -4.50 -0.35
CA VAL A 402 15.06 -3.12 0.08
C VAL A 402 14.24 -2.17 -0.79
N ALA A 403 14.39 -2.25 -2.12
CA ALA A 403 13.61 -1.46 -3.07
C ALA A 403 12.26 -2.15 -3.37
N ASN A 404 11.40 -2.26 -2.36
CA ASN A 404 10.15 -3.03 -2.45
C ASN A 404 8.93 -2.25 -2.96
N ASN A 405 9.00 -0.92 -2.90
CA ASN A 405 7.87 -0.02 -3.14
C ASN A 405 8.18 0.98 -4.27
N GLY A 406 8.79 0.51 -5.36
CA GLY A 406 9.17 1.32 -6.52
C GLY A 406 7.98 1.91 -7.29
N ARG A 407 7.01 1.09 -7.69
CA ARG A 407 5.82 1.50 -8.49
C ARG A 407 6.12 2.48 -9.63
N LEU A 408 7.24 2.28 -10.32
CA LEU A 408 7.69 3.20 -11.36
C LEU A 408 6.70 3.18 -12.52
N GLY A 409 6.09 4.35 -12.77
CA GLY A 409 5.00 4.55 -13.71
C GLY A 409 3.82 5.32 -13.11
N LEU A 410 3.62 5.24 -11.79
CA LEU A 410 2.60 6.05 -11.10
C LEU A 410 3.13 7.46 -10.83
N GLY A 411 2.43 8.48 -11.30
CA GLY A 411 2.67 9.87 -10.88
C GLY A 411 2.17 10.14 -9.45
N SER A 412 2.36 11.36 -8.94
CA SER A 412 1.91 11.73 -7.59
C SER A 412 0.40 11.57 -7.39
N ASP A 413 -0.38 11.95 -8.40
CA ASP A 413 -1.85 11.91 -8.32
C ASP A 413 -2.34 10.47 -8.47
N ASP A 414 -1.71 9.70 -9.39
CA ASP A 414 -1.95 8.27 -9.52
C ASP A 414 -1.67 7.53 -8.21
N TYR A 415 -0.58 7.87 -7.51
CA TYR A 415 -0.21 7.24 -6.24
C TYR A 415 -1.35 7.38 -5.21
N LEU A 416 -1.92 8.57 -5.05
CA LEU A 416 -2.97 8.82 -4.06
C LEU A 416 -4.26 8.03 -4.34
N ASP A 417 -4.54 7.70 -5.61
CA ASP A 417 -5.72 6.93 -5.99
C ASP A 417 -5.47 5.41 -6.06
N LEU A 418 -4.24 4.98 -6.34
CA LEU A 418 -3.96 3.60 -6.79
C LEU A 418 -2.97 2.84 -5.91
N ALA A 419 -2.22 3.53 -5.04
CA ALA A 419 -1.30 2.86 -4.12
C ALA A 419 -2.09 2.17 -2.98
N PRO A 420 -1.84 0.89 -2.68
CA PRO A 420 -2.63 0.13 -1.69
C PRO A 420 -2.68 0.78 -0.31
N GLU A 421 -1.57 1.38 0.13
CA GLU A 421 -1.44 2.04 1.43
C GLU A 421 -2.34 3.27 1.61
N THR A 422 -2.98 3.74 0.54
CA THR A 422 -3.93 4.87 0.62
C THR A 422 -5.31 4.44 1.08
N GLY A 423 -5.63 3.13 1.00
CA GLY A 423 -6.99 2.63 1.21
C GLY A 423 -8.03 3.21 0.24
N SER A 424 -7.57 3.85 -0.86
CA SER A 424 -8.44 4.43 -1.88
C SER A 424 -9.31 3.36 -2.52
N ALA A 425 -10.58 3.71 -2.73
CA ALA A 425 -11.50 2.91 -3.53
C ALA A 425 -11.91 3.69 -4.78
N LEU A 426 -11.90 3.03 -5.93
CA LEU A 426 -12.19 3.65 -7.23
C LEU A 426 -12.95 2.71 -8.18
N PRO A 427 -13.70 3.26 -9.15
CA PRO A 427 -14.25 2.47 -10.24
C PRO A 427 -13.17 1.81 -11.11
N LEU A 428 -13.47 0.62 -11.63
CA LEU A 428 -12.64 -0.02 -12.67
C LEU A 428 -13.13 0.38 -14.06
N GLU A 429 -12.20 0.58 -14.99
CA GLU A 429 -12.55 0.82 -16.39
C GLU A 429 -12.91 -0.50 -17.08
N TRP A 430 -13.76 -0.45 -18.10
CA TRP A 430 -14.12 -1.60 -18.93
C TRP A 430 -13.93 -1.30 -20.40
N VAL A 431 -13.49 -2.33 -21.13
CA VAL A 431 -13.39 -2.30 -22.58
C VAL A 431 -14.12 -3.51 -23.16
N ALA A 432 -14.61 -3.38 -24.39
CA ALA A 432 -15.03 -4.50 -25.22
C ALA A 432 -13.94 -4.76 -26.25
N ALA A 433 -13.50 -6.01 -26.36
CA ALA A 433 -12.47 -6.41 -27.30
C ALA A 433 -12.98 -7.48 -28.26
N HIS A 434 -12.64 -7.32 -29.55
CA HIS A 434 -13.14 -8.20 -30.60
C HIS A 434 -12.59 -9.63 -30.47
N VAL A 435 -13.45 -10.64 -30.65
CA VAL A 435 -13.13 -12.08 -30.46
C VAL A 435 -12.00 -12.58 -31.35
N SER A 436 -11.71 -11.92 -32.48
CA SER A 436 -10.54 -12.26 -33.32
C SER A 436 -9.19 -12.09 -32.61
N ARG A 437 -9.17 -11.43 -31.45
CA ARG A 437 -7.96 -11.13 -30.67
C ARG A 437 -8.14 -11.41 -29.19
N THR A 438 -9.31 -11.91 -28.76
CA THR A 438 -9.66 -12.03 -27.34
C THR A 438 -10.26 -13.38 -27.07
N ARG A 439 -9.83 -13.98 -25.96
CA ARG A 439 -10.31 -15.27 -25.50
C ARG A 439 -10.77 -15.17 -24.06
N PHE A 440 -11.92 -15.76 -23.78
CA PHE A 440 -12.47 -15.94 -22.44
C PHE A 440 -12.36 -17.41 -22.06
N THR A 441 -12.00 -17.67 -20.81
CA THR A 441 -11.95 -19.00 -20.20
C THR A 441 -12.56 -18.94 -18.81
N ALA A 442 -13.19 -20.02 -18.37
CA ALA A 442 -13.79 -20.12 -17.05
C ALA A 442 -13.76 -21.57 -16.54
N VAL A 443 -13.99 -21.72 -15.25
CA VAL A 443 -14.17 -23.02 -14.58
C VAL A 443 -15.45 -23.70 -15.06
N ASP A 444 -15.53 -25.01 -14.83
CA ASP A 444 -16.72 -25.78 -15.17
C ASP A 444 -17.98 -25.23 -14.47
N GLY A 445 -19.03 -25.02 -15.26
CA GLY A 445 -20.32 -24.51 -14.77
C GLY A 445 -20.45 -22.99 -14.69
N LEU A 446 -19.42 -22.23 -15.11
CA LEU A 446 -19.48 -20.78 -15.25
C LEU A 446 -19.33 -20.38 -16.72
N ASP A 447 -20.29 -19.62 -17.25
CA ASP A 447 -20.18 -18.98 -18.55
C ASP A 447 -20.04 -17.46 -18.41
N LEU A 448 -19.74 -16.79 -19.54
CA LEU A 448 -19.53 -15.35 -19.56
C LEU A 448 -20.79 -14.58 -19.15
N ASP A 449 -21.98 -15.02 -19.58
CA ASP A 449 -23.22 -14.31 -19.28
C ASP A 449 -23.57 -14.38 -17.79
N GLY A 450 -23.37 -15.54 -17.15
CA GLY A 450 -23.52 -15.73 -15.71
C GLY A 450 -22.52 -14.92 -14.91
N LEU A 451 -21.25 -14.88 -15.34
CA LEU A 451 -20.23 -14.04 -14.72
C LEU A 451 -20.61 -12.55 -14.79
N LEU A 452 -20.94 -12.04 -15.98
CA LEU A 452 -21.26 -10.63 -16.16
C LEU A 452 -22.55 -10.23 -15.44
N GLU A 453 -23.54 -11.12 -15.34
CA GLU A 453 -24.74 -10.87 -14.53
C GLU A 453 -24.38 -10.68 -13.06
N ALA A 454 -23.56 -11.57 -12.50
CA ALA A 454 -23.14 -11.49 -11.10
C ALA A 454 -22.29 -10.25 -10.80
N GLU A 455 -21.39 -9.88 -11.71
CA GLU A 455 -20.39 -8.82 -11.51
C GLU A 455 -20.86 -7.41 -11.89
N LEU A 456 -21.74 -7.26 -12.90
CA LEU A 456 -22.16 -5.95 -13.41
C LEU A 456 -23.65 -5.65 -13.20
N GLY A 457 -24.49 -6.68 -13.10
CA GLY A 457 -25.95 -6.52 -13.08
C GLY A 457 -26.55 -6.03 -14.41
N PRO A 458 -27.88 -6.05 -14.55
CA PRO A 458 -28.54 -5.82 -15.84
C PRO A 458 -28.45 -4.36 -16.34
N GLU A 459 -28.46 -3.38 -15.44
CA GLU A 459 -28.43 -1.95 -15.80
C GLU A 459 -27.12 -1.57 -16.47
N LEU A 460 -25.98 -1.85 -15.82
CA LEU A 460 -24.66 -1.51 -16.34
C LEU A 460 -24.35 -2.31 -17.61
N ARG A 461 -24.76 -3.58 -17.67
CA ARG A 461 -24.67 -4.39 -18.90
C ARG A 461 -25.43 -3.77 -20.06
N SER A 462 -26.63 -3.22 -19.82
CA SER A 462 -27.40 -2.53 -20.86
C SER A 462 -26.69 -1.26 -21.35
N VAL A 463 -26.08 -0.49 -20.44
CA VAL A 463 -25.31 0.72 -20.78
C VAL A 463 -24.10 0.35 -21.63
N PHE A 464 -23.33 -0.66 -21.22
CA PHE A 464 -22.16 -1.14 -21.96
C PHE A 464 -22.54 -1.66 -23.36
N ARG A 465 -23.62 -2.44 -23.47
CA ARG A 465 -24.13 -2.92 -24.74
C ARG A 465 -24.50 -1.77 -25.68
N ALA A 466 -25.23 -0.77 -25.19
CA ALA A 466 -25.61 0.39 -26.00
C ALA A 466 -24.39 1.19 -26.49
N ARG A 467 -23.37 1.36 -25.64
CA ARG A 467 -22.10 2.03 -26.02
C ARG A 467 -21.35 1.24 -27.08
N LEU A 468 -21.28 -0.08 -26.94
CA LEU A 468 -20.64 -0.96 -27.93
C LEU A 468 -21.39 -0.94 -29.27
N GLU A 469 -22.71 -1.12 -29.27
CA GLU A 469 -23.54 -1.05 -30.47
C GLU A 469 -23.39 0.28 -31.20
N GLN A 470 -23.27 1.39 -30.45
CA GLN A 470 -23.00 2.70 -31.02
C GLN A 470 -21.59 2.77 -31.63
N ALA A 471 -20.57 2.24 -30.95
CA ALA A 471 -19.19 2.26 -31.43
C ALA A 471 -18.97 1.37 -32.67
N CYS A 472 -19.73 0.28 -32.82
CA CYS A 472 -19.67 -0.61 -33.97
C CYS A 472 -20.35 -0.04 -35.23
N ARG A 473 -21.18 1.01 -35.13
CA ARG A 473 -21.84 1.61 -36.30
C ARG A 473 -20.80 2.08 -37.32
N ASP A 474 -21.04 1.73 -38.58
CA ASP A 474 -20.20 2.12 -39.72
C ASP A 474 -18.75 1.58 -39.69
N THR A 475 -18.42 0.66 -38.77
CA THR A 475 -17.10 -0.01 -38.69
C THR A 475 -17.05 -1.32 -39.49
N GLY A 476 -18.21 -1.94 -39.75
CA GLY A 476 -18.31 -3.29 -40.31
C GLY A 476 -18.11 -4.43 -39.32
N LEU A 477 -17.94 -4.13 -38.02
CA LEU A 477 -17.86 -5.11 -36.93
C LEU A 477 -19.24 -5.30 -36.28
N ASP A 478 -19.55 -6.53 -35.84
CA ASP A 478 -20.77 -6.84 -35.09
C ASP A 478 -20.51 -6.72 -33.58
N ALA A 479 -21.40 -6.06 -32.84
CA ALA A 479 -21.32 -5.97 -31.39
C ALA A 479 -21.41 -7.34 -30.69
N ALA A 480 -21.98 -8.35 -31.36
CA ALA A 480 -22.00 -9.73 -30.87
C ALA A 480 -20.62 -10.40 -30.86
N ASP A 481 -19.66 -9.88 -31.65
CA ASP A 481 -18.31 -10.43 -31.80
C ASP A 481 -17.31 -9.79 -30.81
N PHE A 482 -17.77 -9.36 -29.63
CA PHE A 482 -16.94 -8.71 -28.62
C PHE A 482 -17.09 -9.35 -27.23
N LEU A 483 -15.98 -9.38 -26.50
CA LEU A 483 -15.91 -9.81 -25.12
C LEU A 483 -15.59 -8.59 -24.23
N PRO A 484 -16.41 -8.30 -23.21
CA PRO A 484 -16.11 -7.26 -22.23
C PRO A 484 -15.05 -7.74 -21.24
N LEU A 485 -14.14 -6.85 -20.86
CA LEU A 485 -13.14 -7.11 -19.82
C LEU A 485 -12.82 -5.86 -18.99
N PRO A 486 -12.56 -6.02 -17.68
CA PRO A 486 -12.13 -4.94 -16.82
C PRO A 486 -10.65 -4.60 -17.08
N VAL A 487 -10.32 -3.34 -16.87
CA VAL A 487 -9.01 -2.74 -17.11
C VAL A 487 -8.68 -1.81 -15.96
N HIS A 488 -7.43 -1.88 -15.50
CA HIS A 488 -6.92 -0.91 -14.55
C HIS A 488 -7.02 0.52 -15.12
N PRO A 489 -7.57 1.51 -14.40
CA PRO A 489 -7.74 2.88 -14.93
C PRO A 489 -6.45 3.51 -15.46
N TRP A 490 -5.34 3.37 -14.70
CA TRP A 490 -3.99 3.75 -15.18
C TRP A 490 -3.59 3.07 -16.49
N GLN A 491 -3.86 1.77 -16.64
CA GLN A 491 -3.50 1.00 -17.84
C GLN A 491 -4.27 1.51 -19.07
N TRP A 492 -5.55 1.84 -18.92
CA TRP A 492 -6.31 2.49 -19.98
C TRP A 492 -5.68 3.84 -20.38
N ARG A 493 -5.49 4.73 -19.40
CA ARG A 493 -5.03 6.12 -19.63
C ARG A 493 -3.63 6.21 -20.21
N HIS A 494 -2.69 5.39 -19.71
CA HIS A 494 -1.26 5.54 -20.01
C HIS A 494 -0.72 4.53 -21.01
N ARG A 495 -1.44 3.42 -21.24
CA ARG A 495 -0.97 2.32 -22.10
C ARG A 495 -1.93 2.04 -23.25
N LEU A 496 -3.14 1.57 -22.98
CA LEU A 496 -4.02 1.07 -24.06
C LEU A 496 -4.45 2.18 -25.02
N SER A 497 -4.77 3.37 -24.51
CA SER A 497 -5.17 4.53 -25.31
C SER A 497 -4.07 5.04 -26.26
N VAL A 498 -2.80 4.68 -26.00
CA VAL A 498 -1.63 5.13 -26.78
C VAL A 498 -1.01 3.97 -27.55
N THR A 499 -0.58 2.92 -26.86
CA THR A 499 0.11 1.76 -27.43
C THR A 499 -0.82 0.93 -28.31
N PHE A 500 -2.10 0.83 -27.97
CA PHE A 500 -3.11 0.07 -28.72
C PHE A 500 -4.03 1.00 -29.51
N ALA A 501 -3.58 2.24 -29.80
CA ALA A 501 -4.38 3.25 -30.49
C ALA A 501 -4.92 2.80 -31.85
N ALA A 502 -4.19 1.94 -32.58
CA ALA A 502 -4.68 1.35 -33.82
C ALA A 502 -5.92 0.47 -33.60
N ASP A 503 -5.95 -0.30 -32.52
CA ASP A 503 -7.04 -1.20 -32.19
C ASP A 503 -8.26 -0.41 -31.71
N VAL A 504 -8.02 0.68 -30.98
CA VAL A 504 -9.05 1.64 -30.59
C VAL A 504 -9.65 2.34 -31.83
N ALA A 505 -8.80 2.88 -32.70
CA ALA A 505 -9.24 3.63 -33.88
C ALA A 505 -9.97 2.76 -34.91
N THR A 506 -9.64 1.46 -34.98
CA THR A 506 -10.29 0.51 -35.89
C THR A 506 -11.48 -0.23 -35.27
N GLY A 507 -11.84 0.10 -34.03
CA GLY A 507 -12.98 -0.50 -33.33
C GLY A 507 -12.75 -1.90 -32.77
N HIS A 508 -11.54 -2.48 -32.88
CA HIS A 508 -11.22 -3.78 -32.28
C HIS A 508 -11.12 -3.74 -30.75
N LEU A 509 -10.98 -2.54 -30.18
CA LEU A 509 -10.98 -2.29 -28.75
C LEU A 509 -11.83 -1.04 -28.47
N VAL A 510 -12.97 -1.21 -27.79
CA VAL A 510 -13.94 -0.13 -27.53
C VAL A 510 -13.94 0.17 -26.04
N HIS A 511 -13.76 1.44 -25.65
CA HIS A 511 -13.89 1.87 -24.24
C HIS A 511 -15.36 1.95 -23.85
N LEU A 512 -15.76 1.15 -22.86
CA LEU A 512 -17.13 1.08 -22.37
C LEU A 512 -17.40 2.05 -21.22
N GLY A 513 -16.35 2.53 -20.54
CA GLY A 513 -16.44 3.38 -19.35
C GLY A 513 -16.24 2.60 -18.05
N ALA A 514 -16.52 3.25 -16.92
CA ALA A 514 -16.22 2.69 -15.60
C ALA A 514 -17.41 1.97 -14.94
N THR A 515 -17.11 1.13 -13.93
CA THR A 515 -18.10 0.52 -13.02
C THR A 515 -18.78 1.56 -12.12
N GLU A 516 -19.89 1.18 -11.51
CA GLU A 516 -20.46 1.91 -10.36
C GLU A 516 -19.81 1.46 -9.05
N ASP A 517 -19.50 0.17 -8.94
CA ASP A 517 -18.78 -0.40 -7.80
C ASP A 517 -17.40 0.23 -7.61
N LEU A 518 -17.02 0.36 -6.34
CA LEU A 518 -15.74 0.90 -5.92
C LEU A 518 -14.84 -0.23 -5.44
N TYR A 519 -13.62 -0.23 -5.96
CA TYR A 519 -12.64 -1.26 -5.71
C TYR A 519 -11.40 -0.71 -5.01
N GLN A 520 -10.90 -1.42 -4.00
CA GLN A 520 -9.67 -1.08 -3.30
C GLN A 520 -8.49 -1.89 -3.88
N PRO A 521 -7.39 -1.23 -4.33
CA PRO A 521 -6.14 -1.91 -4.66
C PRO A 521 -5.61 -2.70 -3.45
N GLN A 522 -5.32 -3.98 -3.65
CA GLN A 522 -4.66 -4.84 -2.66
C GLN A 522 -3.13 -4.67 -2.74
N GLN A 523 -2.34 -5.28 -1.85
CA GLN A 523 -0.87 -5.13 -1.78
C GLN A 523 -0.14 -5.38 -3.13
N SER A 524 -0.66 -6.26 -4.01
CA SER A 524 -0.16 -6.46 -5.39
C SER A 524 -0.37 -5.27 -6.33
N ILE A 525 -1.08 -4.23 -5.90
CA ILE A 525 -1.49 -3.01 -6.64
C ILE A 525 -2.56 -3.30 -7.71
N ARG A 526 -2.40 -4.36 -8.47
CA ARG A 526 -3.22 -4.69 -9.66
C ARG A 526 -4.40 -5.64 -9.40
N THR A 527 -4.55 -6.10 -8.16
CA THR A 527 -5.69 -6.90 -7.71
C THR A 527 -6.60 -6.02 -6.88
N PHE A 528 -7.90 -6.12 -7.11
CA PHE A 528 -8.89 -5.18 -6.62
C PHE A 528 -9.97 -5.91 -5.83
N PHE A 529 -10.17 -5.53 -4.57
CA PHE A 529 -11.29 -6.01 -3.74
C PHE A 529 -12.50 -5.11 -3.95
N ASN A 530 -13.68 -5.69 -4.15
CA ASN A 530 -14.91 -4.92 -4.30
C ASN A 530 -15.41 -4.44 -2.93
N ARG A 531 -15.39 -3.13 -2.69
CA ARG A 531 -15.89 -2.54 -1.44
C ARG A 531 -17.41 -2.29 -1.46
N SER A 532 -18.01 -2.17 -2.64
CA SER A 532 -19.45 -1.94 -2.79
C SER A 532 -20.24 -3.24 -2.57
N ALA A 533 -19.73 -4.36 -3.07
CA ALA A 533 -20.31 -5.70 -2.95
C ALA A 533 -19.20 -6.72 -2.60
N PRO A 534 -18.81 -6.84 -1.33
CA PRO A 534 -17.67 -7.63 -0.89
C PRO A 534 -17.68 -9.11 -1.27
N GLU A 535 -18.85 -9.69 -1.51
CA GLU A 535 -19.03 -11.07 -1.95
C GLU A 535 -18.68 -11.28 -3.43
N ARG A 536 -18.64 -10.22 -4.25
CA ARG A 536 -18.20 -10.28 -5.64
C ARG A 536 -16.72 -10.62 -5.74
N HIS A 537 -16.30 -11.09 -6.91
CA HIS A 537 -14.93 -11.54 -7.11
C HIS A 537 -13.93 -10.39 -6.95
N TYR A 538 -12.72 -10.72 -6.50
CA TYR A 538 -11.58 -9.89 -6.81
C TYR A 538 -11.42 -9.78 -8.31
N VAL A 539 -10.98 -8.63 -8.79
CA VAL A 539 -10.57 -8.43 -10.18
C VAL A 539 -9.07 -8.19 -10.22
N LYS A 540 -8.31 -9.03 -10.92
CA LYS A 540 -6.88 -8.82 -11.17
C LYS A 540 -6.67 -8.40 -12.61
N THR A 541 -5.90 -7.35 -12.82
CA THR A 541 -5.76 -6.66 -14.11
C THR A 541 -4.30 -6.58 -14.55
N ALA A 542 -4.05 -6.46 -15.85
CA ALA A 542 -2.73 -6.09 -16.34
C ALA A 542 -2.36 -4.64 -15.94
N LEU A 543 -1.15 -4.43 -15.42
CA LEU A 543 -0.63 -3.12 -15.04
C LEU A 543 0.85 -2.97 -15.43
N SER A 544 1.16 -2.13 -16.40
CA SER A 544 2.54 -1.92 -16.88
C SER A 544 3.33 -0.91 -16.03
N VAL A 545 3.32 -1.14 -14.71
CA VAL A 545 4.09 -0.46 -13.67
C VAL A 545 5.17 -1.40 -13.16
N LEU A 546 6.38 -0.90 -12.97
CA LEU A 546 7.52 -1.68 -12.48
C LEU A 546 7.56 -1.65 -10.95
N ASN A 547 7.56 -2.82 -10.31
CA ASN A 547 7.72 -2.93 -8.86
C ASN A 547 8.49 -4.21 -8.50
N MET A 548 9.53 -4.12 -7.67
CA MET A 548 10.37 -5.26 -7.25
C MET A 548 10.93 -6.04 -8.44
N GLY A 549 11.47 -5.35 -9.44
CA GLY A 549 12.08 -6.02 -10.60
C GLY A 549 11.13 -6.69 -11.59
N PHE A 550 9.80 -6.54 -11.42
CA PHE A 550 8.79 -7.05 -12.35
C PHE A 550 7.85 -5.96 -12.86
N LEU A 551 7.64 -5.93 -14.17
CA LEU A 551 6.46 -5.27 -14.74
C LEU A 551 5.22 -6.09 -14.39
N ARG A 552 4.21 -5.45 -13.79
CA ARG A 552 3.00 -6.11 -13.28
C ARG A 552 1.97 -6.44 -14.39
N GLY A 553 2.44 -6.94 -15.52
CA GLY A 553 1.62 -7.37 -16.67
C GLY A 553 1.00 -8.77 -16.48
N LEU A 554 -0.07 -9.08 -17.21
CA LEU A 554 -0.79 -10.34 -17.13
C LEU A 554 -0.80 -11.00 -18.53
N SER A 555 -0.32 -12.23 -18.64
CA SER A 555 -0.13 -12.92 -19.93
C SER A 555 -1.44 -13.47 -20.48
N ALA A 556 -1.82 -13.07 -21.69
CA ALA A 556 -2.99 -13.62 -22.37
C ALA A 556 -2.87 -15.14 -22.58
N GLU A 557 -1.67 -15.65 -22.92
CA GLU A 557 -1.43 -17.09 -23.08
C GLU A 557 -1.61 -17.86 -21.76
N TYR A 558 -1.26 -17.26 -20.61
CA TYR A 558 -1.44 -17.93 -19.31
C TYR A 558 -2.90 -17.99 -18.90
N MET A 559 -3.68 -16.95 -19.22
CA MET A 559 -5.11 -16.87 -18.89
C MET A 559 -5.91 -18.02 -19.49
N ASP A 560 -5.50 -18.54 -20.64
CA ASP A 560 -6.16 -19.68 -21.28
C ASP A 560 -6.20 -20.94 -20.39
N ALA A 561 -5.16 -21.16 -19.59
CA ALA A 561 -5.03 -22.33 -18.72
C ALA A 561 -5.46 -22.04 -17.26
N THR A 562 -5.59 -20.76 -16.89
CA THR A 562 -5.80 -20.34 -15.50
C THR A 562 -7.00 -21.02 -14.82
N PRO A 563 -8.23 -20.98 -15.38
CA PRO A 563 -9.37 -21.61 -14.72
C PRO A 563 -9.24 -23.14 -14.61
N ALA A 564 -8.71 -23.81 -15.64
CA ALA A 564 -8.50 -25.26 -15.63
C ALA A 564 -7.50 -25.70 -14.55
N ILE A 565 -6.43 -24.93 -14.34
CA ILE A 565 -5.48 -25.14 -13.23
C ILE A 565 -6.19 -25.03 -11.88
N ASN A 566 -7.08 -24.05 -11.73
CA ASN A 566 -7.79 -23.83 -10.48
C ASN A 566 -8.81 -24.95 -10.18
N ASP A 567 -9.52 -25.47 -11.19
CA ASP A 567 -10.39 -26.64 -11.02
C ASP A 567 -9.60 -27.91 -10.70
N TRP A 568 -8.45 -28.12 -11.34
CA TRP A 568 -7.56 -29.24 -11.02
C TRP A 568 -7.05 -29.16 -9.57
N LEU A 569 -6.56 -27.99 -9.14
CA LEU A 569 -6.12 -27.77 -7.75
C LEU A 569 -7.27 -27.99 -6.76
N GLN A 570 -8.47 -27.50 -7.06
CA GLN A 570 -9.63 -27.69 -6.20
C GLN A 570 -10.03 -29.16 -6.08
N GLY A 571 -9.95 -29.92 -7.18
CA GLY A 571 -10.16 -31.36 -7.17
C GLY A 571 -9.10 -32.10 -6.35
N LEU A 572 -7.83 -31.71 -6.47
CA LEU A 572 -6.72 -32.26 -5.69
C LEU A 572 -6.93 -32.03 -4.19
N PHE A 573 -7.26 -30.80 -3.78
CA PHE A 573 -7.52 -30.45 -2.38
C PHE A 573 -8.75 -31.19 -1.83
N ALA A 574 -9.83 -31.30 -2.61
CA ALA A 574 -11.04 -31.99 -2.18
C ALA A 574 -10.85 -33.51 -2.01
N ALA A 575 -9.87 -34.11 -2.70
CA ALA A 575 -9.58 -35.53 -2.63
C ALA A 575 -8.59 -35.92 -1.52
N ASP A 576 -7.87 -34.94 -0.93
CA ASP A 576 -6.82 -35.19 0.05
C ASP A 576 -7.24 -34.80 1.48
N PRO A 577 -7.39 -35.77 2.41
CA PRO A 577 -7.81 -35.48 3.78
C PRO A 577 -6.86 -34.59 4.60
N GLU A 578 -5.56 -34.49 4.25
CA GLU A 578 -4.65 -33.59 4.98
C GLU A 578 -4.85 -32.13 4.54
N LEU A 579 -5.49 -31.90 3.39
CA LEU A 579 -5.86 -30.59 2.85
C LEU A 579 -7.31 -30.21 3.18
N ASP A 580 -7.73 -30.56 4.40
CA ASP A 580 -9.08 -30.31 4.91
C ASP A 580 -9.45 -28.80 4.82
N PRO A 581 -10.66 -28.47 4.32
CA PRO A 581 -11.11 -27.08 4.19
C PRO A 581 -11.26 -26.34 5.53
N GLY A 582 -11.30 -27.06 6.66
CA GLY A 582 -11.22 -26.48 7.99
C GLY A 582 -9.84 -25.94 8.34
N ARG A 583 -8.78 -26.25 7.58
CA ARG A 583 -7.40 -25.75 7.79
C ARG A 583 -6.88 -24.91 6.64
N VAL A 584 -7.14 -25.31 5.40
CA VAL A 584 -6.62 -24.64 4.20
C VAL A 584 -7.67 -24.62 3.10
N GLN A 585 -7.85 -23.47 2.45
CA GLN A 585 -8.77 -23.32 1.32
C GLN A 585 -8.10 -22.56 0.18
N LEU A 586 -8.60 -22.77 -1.03
CA LEU A 586 -8.16 -22.05 -2.22
C LEU A 586 -9.16 -20.93 -2.56
N LEU A 587 -8.65 -19.76 -2.91
CA LEU A 587 -9.43 -18.71 -3.58
C LEU A 587 -9.21 -18.84 -5.09
N ARG A 588 -10.15 -19.51 -5.76
CA ARG A 588 -9.99 -19.89 -7.17
C ARG A 588 -10.07 -18.69 -8.10
N GLU A 589 -9.25 -18.70 -9.14
CA GLU A 589 -9.33 -17.79 -10.30
C GLU A 589 -10.32 -18.38 -11.31
N VAL A 590 -11.60 -18.10 -11.08
CA VAL A 590 -12.73 -18.81 -11.71
C VAL A 590 -12.95 -18.44 -13.18
N ALA A 591 -12.47 -17.28 -13.61
CA ALA A 591 -12.58 -16.83 -14.98
C ALA A 591 -11.41 -15.94 -15.37
N ALA A 592 -11.05 -15.95 -16.64
CA ALA A 592 -10.01 -15.11 -17.19
C ALA A 592 -10.32 -14.67 -18.62
N VAL A 593 -9.76 -13.54 -19.01
CA VAL A 593 -9.89 -12.98 -20.35
C VAL A 593 -8.55 -12.38 -20.79
N GLY A 594 -8.08 -12.78 -21.96
CA GLY A 594 -6.79 -12.38 -22.51
C GLY A 594 -6.92 -11.73 -23.88
N TYR A 595 -6.18 -10.65 -24.13
CA TYR A 595 -6.11 -9.99 -25.42
C TYR A 595 -4.74 -10.19 -26.09
N ALA A 596 -4.73 -10.83 -27.25
CA ALA A 596 -3.54 -11.03 -28.06
C ALA A 596 -3.45 -9.98 -29.16
N ASN A 597 -2.69 -8.90 -28.94
CA ASN A 597 -2.44 -7.91 -29.99
C ASN A 597 -1.61 -8.53 -31.13
N PRO A 598 -2.11 -8.62 -32.37
CA PRO A 598 -1.43 -9.33 -33.46
C PRO A 598 -0.07 -8.74 -33.83
N LEU A 599 0.09 -7.42 -33.76
CA LEU A 599 1.34 -6.76 -34.12
C LEU A 599 2.44 -7.05 -33.09
N PHE A 600 2.14 -6.91 -31.80
CA PHE A 600 3.12 -7.20 -30.75
C PHE A 600 3.42 -8.69 -30.66
N HIS A 601 2.43 -9.57 -30.84
CA HIS A 601 2.66 -11.01 -30.88
C HIS A 601 3.51 -11.43 -32.09
N ALA A 602 3.38 -10.76 -33.24
CA ALA A 602 4.27 -11.03 -34.37
C ALA A 602 5.69 -10.48 -34.18
N ALA A 603 5.85 -9.37 -33.45
CA ALA A 603 7.10 -8.61 -33.39
C ALA A 603 8.00 -8.91 -32.19
N THR A 604 7.51 -9.62 -31.18
CA THR A 604 8.22 -9.81 -29.90
C THR A 604 8.29 -11.28 -29.50
N GLU A 605 9.20 -11.64 -28.60
CA GLU A 605 9.26 -12.98 -27.98
C GLU A 605 8.11 -13.20 -27.00
N ARG A 606 7.87 -14.46 -26.61
CA ARG A 606 6.73 -14.86 -25.75
C ARG A 606 6.73 -14.20 -24.38
N ASP A 607 7.90 -13.96 -23.80
CA ASP A 607 8.06 -13.40 -22.46
C ASP A 607 7.92 -11.86 -22.43
N SER A 608 7.87 -11.21 -23.59
CA SER A 608 7.82 -9.76 -23.73
C SER A 608 6.68 -9.13 -22.92
N ALA A 609 7.00 -8.04 -22.22
CA ALA A 609 6.02 -7.26 -21.48
C ALA A 609 4.89 -6.70 -22.37
N TYR A 610 5.13 -6.48 -23.67
CA TYR A 610 4.12 -5.99 -24.62
C TYR A 610 3.00 -7.00 -24.88
N ARG A 611 3.26 -8.31 -24.70
CA ARG A 611 2.25 -9.36 -24.79
C ARG A 611 1.42 -9.51 -23.50
N LYS A 612 1.73 -8.72 -22.47
CA LYS A 612 1.14 -8.81 -21.12
C LYS A 612 0.39 -7.55 -20.69
N MET A 613 0.02 -6.70 -21.66
CA MET A 613 -0.54 -5.37 -21.41
C MET A 613 -2.06 -5.36 -21.26
N LEU A 614 -2.78 -6.41 -21.69
CA LEU A 614 -4.23 -6.46 -21.63
C LEU A 614 -4.73 -7.90 -21.37
N ALA A 615 -5.04 -8.15 -20.12
CA ALA A 615 -5.75 -9.33 -19.64
C ALA A 615 -6.38 -9.00 -18.27
N ALA A 616 -7.35 -9.80 -17.87
CA ALA A 616 -7.92 -9.75 -16.54
C ALA A 616 -8.36 -11.15 -16.07
N LEU A 617 -8.49 -11.33 -14.76
CA LEU A 617 -9.10 -12.52 -14.17
C LEU A 617 -9.97 -12.14 -12.98
N TRP A 618 -10.93 -13.02 -12.67
CA TRP A 618 -11.81 -12.95 -11.51
C TRP A 618 -11.42 -14.04 -10.53
N ARG A 619 -11.23 -13.66 -9.26
CA ARG A 619 -10.89 -14.58 -8.17
C ARG A 619 -11.94 -14.54 -7.08
N GLU A 620 -12.28 -15.70 -6.53
CA GLU A 620 -13.24 -15.80 -5.43
C GLU A 620 -12.88 -14.88 -4.25
N SER A 621 -13.89 -14.23 -3.67
CA SER A 621 -13.70 -13.34 -2.52
C SER A 621 -13.66 -14.11 -1.19
N PRO A 622 -12.79 -13.71 -0.25
CA PRO A 622 -12.74 -14.28 1.09
C PRO A 622 -13.93 -13.83 1.95
N ALA A 623 -14.66 -12.78 1.56
CA ALA A 623 -15.84 -12.32 2.31
C ALA A 623 -16.92 -13.41 2.38
N ALA A 624 -17.01 -14.26 1.35
CA ALA A 624 -17.89 -15.43 1.31
C ALA A 624 -17.30 -16.67 2.04
N ARG A 625 -16.13 -16.54 2.67
CA ARG A 625 -15.38 -17.63 3.31
C ARG A 625 -15.21 -17.41 4.81
N ILE A 626 -15.98 -16.52 5.43
CA ILE A 626 -15.97 -16.29 6.88
C ILE A 626 -17.32 -16.58 7.54
N GLY A 627 -17.26 -17.07 8.77
CA GLY A 627 -18.39 -17.29 9.66
C GLY A 627 -18.51 -16.21 10.74
N GLN A 628 -19.54 -16.34 11.58
CA GLN A 628 -19.78 -15.39 12.67
C GLN A 628 -18.60 -15.36 13.67
N GLY A 629 -18.12 -14.16 13.97
CA GLY A 629 -17.01 -13.91 14.89
C GLY A 629 -15.62 -14.18 14.31
N GLU A 630 -15.53 -14.49 13.01
CA GLU A 630 -14.24 -14.63 12.34
C GLU A 630 -13.77 -13.29 11.75
N GLN A 631 -12.46 -13.13 11.65
CA GLN A 631 -11.78 -11.98 11.06
C GLN A 631 -10.87 -12.44 9.92
N LEU A 632 -10.68 -11.61 8.91
CA LEU A 632 -9.71 -11.84 7.85
C LEU A 632 -8.52 -10.91 8.02
N THR A 633 -7.32 -11.43 7.78
CA THR A 633 -6.11 -10.61 7.71
C THR A 633 -5.13 -11.17 6.69
N THR A 634 -4.44 -10.32 5.96
CA THR A 634 -3.27 -10.72 5.17
C THR A 634 -2.21 -11.33 6.10
N MET A 635 -1.52 -12.39 5.70
CA MET A 635 -0.47 -13.00 6.53
C MET A 635 0.71 -12.03 6.71
N ALA A 636 0.93 -11.08 5.79
CA ALA A 636 1.89 -9.99 5.95
C ALA A 636 1.68 -9.17 7.25
N SER A 637 0.45 -9.15 7.79
CA SER A 637 0.14 -8.50 9.06
C SER A 637 0.90 -9.10 10.25
N LEU A 638 1.32 -10.37 10.17
CA LEU A 638 2.11 -10.98 11.23
C LEU A 638 3.53 -10.38 11.33
N LEU A 639 4.02 -9.75 10.25
CA LEU A 639 5.30 -9.06 10.22
C LEU A 639 5.16 -7.54 10.43
N HIS A 640 3.95 -7.04 10.66
CA HIS A 640 3.69 -5.62 10.82
C HIS A 640 4.05 -5.13 12.23
N THR A 641 4.75 -4.00 12.27
CA THR A 641 4.91 -3.15 13.45
C THR A 641 4.26 -1.80 13.21
N ASP A 642 3.52 -1.32 14.21
CA ASP A 642 2.93 0.02 14.16
C ASP A 642 3.99 1.13 14.37
N ALA A 643 3.55 2.39 14.38
CA ALA A 643 4.43 3.55 14.54
C ALA A 643 5.16 3.59 15.89
N ASP A 644 4.62 2.92 16.92
CA ASP A 644 5.23 2.81 18.25
C ASP A 644 6.15 1.58 18.36
N GLY A 645 6.26 0.78 17.31
CA GLY A 645 7.09 -0.41 17.23
C GLY A 645 6.45 -1.67 17.81
N ALA A 646 5.14 -1.66 18.10
CA ALA A 646 4.42 -2.81 18.64
C ALA A 646 4.04 -3.81 17.53
N SER A 647 4.18 -5.10 17.79
CA SER A 647 3.89 -6.16 16.83
C SER A 647 2.39 -6.49 16.75
N LEU A 648 1.85 -6.53 15.53
CA LEU A 648 0.47 -6.97 15.29
C LEU A 648 0.29 -8.49 15.53
N ALA A 649 1.29 -9.32 15.23
CA ALA A 649 1.27 -10.73 15.65
C ALA A 649 1.16 -10.88 17.17
N ALA A 650 1.91 -10.07 17.94
CA ALA A 650 1.82 -10.08 19.39
C ALA A 650 0.43 -9.64 19.89
N ALA A 651 -0.19 -8.67 19.23
CA ALA A 651 -1.56 -8.26 19.54
C ALA A 651 -2.58 -9.39 19.28
N TYR A 652 -2.44 -10.15 18.18
CA TYR A 652 -3.28 -11.33 17.93
C TYR A 652 -3.08 -12.43 18.97
N VAL A 653 -1.84 -12.73 19.36
CA VAL A 653 -1.53 -13.70 20.43
C VAL A 653 -2.22 -13.28 21.73
N ARG A 654 -2.05 -12.03 22.16
CA ARG A 654 -2.67 -11.52 23.40
C ARG A 654 -4.19 -11.58 23.35
N ARG A 655 -4.79 -11.20 22.22
CA ARG A 655 -6.24 -11.24 22.02
C ARG A 655 -6.79 -12.66 22.10
N SER A 656 -6.07 -13.64 21.56
CA SER A 656 -6.51 -15.04 21.53
C SER A 656 -6.64 -15.68 22.91
N GLY A 657 -5.99 -15.12 23.92
CA GLY A 657 -5.87 -15.73 25.25
C GLY A 657 -5.03 -17.01 25.28
N LEU A 658 -4.43 -17.42 24.15
CA LEU A 658 -3.54 -18.58 24.06
C LEU A 658 -2.12 -18.23 24.52
N GLY A 659 -1.39 -19.24 24.98
CA GLY A 659 0.07 -19.13 25.07
C GLY A 659 0.69 -19.02 23.68
N ALA A 660 1.79 -18.28 23.55
CA ALA A 660 2.41 -17.97 22.26
C ALA A 660 2.82 -19.23 21.46
N THR A 661 3.32 -20.28 22.13
CA THR A 661 3.65 -21.55 21.47
C THR A 661 2.42 -22.26 20.92
N ALA A 662 1.31 -22.29 21.68
CA ALA A 662 0.06 -22.90 21.23
C ALA A 662 -0.59 -22.10 20.09
N TRP A 663 -0.48 -20.78 20.12
CA TRP A 663 -0.88 -19.92 19.01
C TRP A 663 -0.06 -20.21 17.75
N LEU A 664 1.27 -20.35 17.91
CA LEU A 664 2.20 -20.66 16.82
C LEU A 664 1.94 -22.06 16.23
N GLU A 665 1.65 -23.07 17.07
CA GLU A 665 1.25 -24.40 16.61
C GLU A 665 0.01 -24.34 15.72
N ARG A 666 -1.04 -23.61 16.13
CA ARG A 666 -2.26 -23.42 15.31
C ARG A 666 -1.97 -22.72 13.99
N TYR A 667 -1.14 -21.67 14.01
CA TYR A 667 -0.71 -21.00 12.79
C TYR A 667 -0.01 -21.97 11.83
N LEU A 668 0.98 -22.72 12.32
CA LEU A 668 1.77 -23.62 11.49
C LEU A 668 0.96 -24.84 10.99
N ASP A 669 0.02 -25.34 11.79
CA ASP A 669 -0.88 -26.43 11.39
C ASP A 669 -1.86 -26.00 10.28
N ALA A 670 -2.23 -24.71 10.24
CA ALA A 670 -3.05 -24.13 9.16
C ALA A 670 -2.23 -23.74 7.93
N TYR A 671 -0.98 -23.28 8.11
CA TYR A 671 -0.15 -22.70 7.05
C TYR A 671 0.96 -23.64 6.56
N LEU A 672 1.94 -23.95 7.42
CA LEU A 672 3.17 -24.66 7.03
C LEU A 672 2.88 -26.13 6.69
N VAL A 673 2.11 -26.82 7.53
CA VAL A 673 1.89 -28.27 7.40
C VAL A 673 1.21 -28.62 6.08
N PRO A 674 0.12 -27.96 5.64
CA PRO A 674 -0.51 -28.24 4.35
C PRO A 674 0.42 -27.97 3.15
N ILE A 675 1.26 -26.93 3.20
CA ILE A 675 2.19 -26.62 2.10
C ILE A 675 3.30 -27.67 2.01
N VAL A 676 3.86 -28.10 3.14
CA VAL A 676 4.82 -29.20 3.19
C VAL A 676 4.18 -30.50 2.69
N HIS A 677 2.91 -30.74 3.05
CA HIS A 677 2.17 -31.89 2.54
C HIS A 677 2.03 -31.86 1.01
N CYS A 678 1.65 -30.72 0.43
CA CYS A 678 1.59 -30.54 -1.02
C CYS A 678 2.92 -30.89 -1.71
N LEU A 679 4.05 -30.43 -1.17
CA LEU A 679 5.37 -30.75 -1.72
C LEU A 679 5.74 -32.23 -1.57
N VAL A 680 5.48 -32.82 -0.40
CA VAL A 680 5.85 -34.21 -0.09
C VAL A 680 4.99 -35.21 -0.87
N ARG A 681 3.69 -34.97 -0.94
CA ARG A 681 2.72 -35.91 -1.51
C ARG A 681 2.54 -35.70 -3.02
N HIS A 682 2.51 -34.44 -3.45
CA HIS A 682 2.08 -34.05 -4.79
C HIS A 682 3.17 -33.33 -5.60
N ASP A 683 4.39 -33.19 -5.07
CA ASP A 683 5.46 -32.36 -5.65
C ASP A 683 4.99 -30.92 -5.99
N LEU A 684 3.92 -30.46 -5.32
CA LEU A 684 3.23 -29.21 -5.59
C LEU A 684 3.79 -28.11 -4.68
N VAL A 685 4.24 -27.01 -5.29
CA VAL A 685 4.70 -25.80 -4.60
C VAL A 685 3.80 -24.61 -4.94
N PHE A 686 3.81 -23.64 -4.04
CA PHE A 686 3.14 -22.35 -4.16
C PHE A 686 4.18 -21.24 -4.02
N MET A 687 3.75 -19.98 -4.11
CA MET A 687 4.50 -18.81 -3.63
C MET A 687 3.86 -18.31 -2.31
N PRO A 688 4.14 -18.94 -1.16
CA PRO A 688 3.35 -18.77 0.07
C PRO A 688 3.73 -17.54 0.90
N HIS A 689 4.23 -16.46 0.29
CA HIS A 689 4.66 -15.28 1.03
C HIS A 689 3.46 -14.52 1.66
N GLY A 690 3.77 -13.57 2.56
CA GLY A 690 2.78 -12.83 3.37
C GLY A 690 1.56 -12.30 2.60
N GLU A 691 1.75 -11.79 1.38
CA GLU A 691 0.64 -11.28 0.57
C GLU A 691 -0.28 -12.40 0.02
N ASN A 692 0.21 -13.60 -0.30
CA ASN A 692 -0.55 -14.65 -0.99
C ASN A 692 -1.35 -15.57 -0.05
N VAL A 693 -1.29 -15.27 1.24
CA VAL A 693 -1.98 -16.04 2.28
C VAL A 693 -2.86 -15.09 3.07
N ILE A 694 -4.14 -15.43 3.19
CA ILE A 694 -5.08 -14.73 4.05
C ILE A 694 -5.37 -15.64 5.25
N LEU A 695 -5.17 -15.14 6.46
CA LEU A 695 -5.52 -15.84 7.69
C LEU A 695 -6.99 -15.57 8.02
N VAL A 696 -7.70 -16.62 8.39
CA VAL A 696 -8.97 -16.51 9.09
C VAL A 696 -8.71 -16.68 10.57
N LEU A 697 -9.03 -15.66 11.35
CA LEU A 697 -8.81 -15.63 12.79
C LEU A 697 -10.14 -15.70 13.55
N ARG A 698 -10.14 -16.33 14.72
CA ARG A 698 -11.20 -16.21 15.73
C ARG A 698 -10.60 -15.68 17.02
N ASP A 699 -11.07 -14.52 17.44
CA ASP A 699 -10.54 -13.81 18.62
C ASP A 699 -9.01 -13.61 18.58
N GLY A 700 -8.41 -13.53 17.39
CA GLY A 700 -6.95 -13.43 17.19
C GLY A 700 -6.21 -14.77 17.08
N ALA A 701 -6.86 -15.92 17.29
CA ALA A 701 -6.27 -17.24 17.03
C ALA A 701 -6.45 -17.65 15.55
N PRO A 702 -5.42 -18.20 14.88
CA PRO A 702 -5.56 -18.78 13.55
C PRO A 702 -6.48 -20.00 13.57
N GLU A 703 -7.49 -19.99 12.70
CA GLU A 703 -8.39 -21.12 12.46
C GLU A 703 -8.01 -21.84 11.17
N ARG A 704 -7.78 -21.08 10.09
CA ARG A 704 -7.41 -21.59 8.76
C ARG A 704 -6.73 -20.53 7.90
N VAL A 705 -6.17 -20.95 6.78
CA VAL A 705 -5.63 -20.06 5.76
C VAL A 705 -6.37 -20.19 4.43
N LEU A 706 -6.43 -19.10 3.68
CA LEU A 706 -6.92 -19.03 2.31
C LEU A 706 -5.73 -18.70 1.40
N LEU A 707 -5.42 -19.57 0.44
CA LEU A 707 -4.35 -19.38 -0.53
C LEU A 707 -4.89 -18.69 -1.79
N LYS A 708 -4.13 -17.73 -2.31
CA LYS A 708 -4.43 -17.01 -3.55
C LYS A 708 -3.21 -16.90 -4.46
N ASP A 709 -3.41 -16.36 -5.66
CA ASP A 709 -2.40 -16.26 -6.73
C ASP A 709 -1.89 -17.65 -7.11
N LEU A 710 -2.80 -18.41 -7.71
CA LEU A 710 -2.60 -19.84 -7.93
C LEU A 710 -1.96 -20.07 -9.30
N ALA A 711 -2.67 -19.84 -10.41
CA ALA A 711 -2.21 -20.31 -11.71
C ALA A 711 -0.89 -19.68 -12.20
N GLU A 712 -0.54 -18.46 -11.76
CA GLU A 712 0.73 -17.82 -12.11
C GLU A 712 1.92 -18.34 -11.30
N GLU A 713 1.69 -18.88 -10.09
CA GLU A 713 2.75 -19.11 -9.09
C GLU A 713 2.93 -20.57 -8.68
N VAL A 714 1.91 -21.42 -8.86
CA VAL A 714 2.05 -22.85 -8.53
C VAL A 714 2.92 -23.57 -9.55
N ALA A 715 3.66 -24.58 -9.07
CA ALA A 715 4.44 -25.47 -9.93
C ALA A 715 4.44 -26.90 -9.37
N VAL A 716 4.63 -27.88 -10.25
CA VAL A 716 4.78 -29.29 -9.89
C VAL A 716 6.17 -29.75 -10.30
N LEU A 717 7.02 -29.99 -9.30
CA LEU A 717 8.47 -30.17 -9.44
C LEU A 717 8.90 -31.59 -9.83
N GLY A 718 7.97 -32.54 -9.85
CA GLY A 718 8.28 -33.95 -10.12
C GLY A 718 7.10 -34.76 -10.65
N ASP A 719 7.39 -35.95 -11.16
CA ASP A 719 6.42 -36.77 -11.90
C ASP A 719 5.46 -37.59 -11.01
N ARG A 720 5.44 -37.34 -9.69
CA ARG A 720 4.51 -38.06 -8.78
C ARG A 720 3.06 -37.68 -9.01
N THR A 721 2.83 -36.51 -9.59
CA THR A 721 1.51 -35.96 -9.86
C THR A 721 1.30 -35.86 -11.36
N ASP A 722 0.32 -36.62 -11.84
CA ASP A 722 -0.12 -36.56 -13.23
C ASP A 722 -0.83 -35.23 -13.51
N LEU A 723 -0.36 -34.53 -14.55
CA LEU A 723 -0.96 -33.28 -15.00
C LEU A 723 -1.90 -33.56 -16.18
N PRO A 724 -3.20 -33.23 -16.08
CA PRO A 724 -4.13 -33.41 -17.18
C PRO A 724 -3.91 -32.41 -18.32
N PRO A 725 -4.48 -32.66 -19.52
CA PRO A 725 -4.47 -31.70 -20.62
C PRO A 725 -5.00 -30.31 -20.21
N GLY A 726 -4.26 -29.27 -20.54
CA GLY A 726 -4.53 -27.87 -20.17
C GLY A 726 -3.80 -27.40 -18.91
N VAL A 727 -3.19 -28.31 -18.12
CA VAL A 727 -2.51 -28.02 -16.85
C VAL A 727 -1.01 -28.34 -16.92
N GLU A 728 -0.52 -28.95 -18.00
CA GLU A 728 0.85 -29.45 -18.13
C GLU A 728 1.93 -28.37 -17.96
N ARG A 729 1.58 -27.10 -18.21
CA ARG A 729 2.50 -25.96 -18.02
C ARG A 729 2.96 -25.78 -16.57
N LEU A 730 2.28 -26.40 -15.60
CA LEU A 730 2.70 -26.36 -14.20
C LEU A 730 3.96 -27.20 -13.95
N ARG A 731 4.33 -28.10 -14.86
CA ARG A 731 5.57 -28.87 -14.75
C ARG A 731 6.76 -27.90 -14.79
N ALA A 732 7.54 -27.88 -13.72
CA ALA A 732 8.79 -27.13 -13.66
C ALA A 732 9.96 -28.09 -13.48
N GLU A 733 11.05 -27.84 -14.21
CA GLU A 733 12.29 -28.60 -14.07
C GLU A 733 13.14 -27.96 -12.98
N VAL A 734 13.18 -28.62 -11.81
CA VAL A 734 14.03 -28.24 -10.68
C VAL A 734 14.81 -29.47 -10.24
N ALA A 735 16.06 -29.30 -9.82
CA ALA A 735 16.86 -30.42 -9.33
C ALA A 735 16.20 -30.99 -8.05
N PRO A 736 16.06 -32.33 -7.89
CA PRO A 736 15.38 -32.93 -6.74
C PRO A 736 15.91 -32.49 -5.37
N GLU A 737 17.22 -32.27 -5.27
CA GLU A 737 17.90 -31.76 -4.08
C GLU A 737 17.48 -30.33 -3.68
N ASP A 738 16.89 -29.59 -4.61
CA ASP A 738 16.50 -28.19 -4.44
C ASP A 738 15.00 -28.03 -4.14
N HIS A 739 14.22 -29.10 -4.24
CA HIS A 739 12.78 -29.06 -3.97
C HIS A 739 12.47 -28.53 -2.56
N GLY A 740 13.31 -28.87 -1.57
CA GLY A 740 13.18 -28.38 -0.19
C GLY A 740 13.36 -26.87 -0.03
N LEU A 741 14.02 -26.19 -0.97
CA LEU A 741 14.23 -24.74 -0.91
C LEU A 741 12.92 -23.95 -1.05
N SER A 742 11.89 -24.50 -1.68
CA SER A 742 10.55 -23.87 -1.68
C SER A 742 9.96 -23.71 -0.28
N ILE A 743 10.42 -24.49 0.71
CA ILE A 743 10.04 -24.32 2.12
C ILE A 743 11.12 -23.51 2.86
N LEU A 744 12.38 -23.87 2.68
CA LEU A 744 13.49 -23.28 3.44
C LEU A 744 13.75 -21.83 3.04
N THR A 745 13.61 -21.46 1.77
CA THR A 745 13.70 -20.08 1.30
C THR A 745 12.41 -19.34 1.53
N ASP A 746 11.30 -19.77 0.91
CA ASP A 746 10.09 -18.92 0.84
C ASP A 746 9.36 -18.78 2.18
N ILE A 747 9.48 -19.79 3.06
CA ILE A 747 8.81 -19.80 4.37
C ILE A 747 9.79 -19.55 5.50
N VAL A 748 10.83 -20.37 5.62
CA VAL A 748 11.75 -20.28 6.77
C VAL A 748 12.57 -18.99 6.72
N ASP A 749 13.21 -18.71 5.58
CA ASP A 749 14.11 -17.57 5.43
C ASP A 749 13.41 -16.26 5.02
N CYS A 750 12.35 -16.30 4.21
CA CYS A 750 11.68 -15.10 3.72
C CYS A 750 10.48 -14.65 4.56
N PHE A 751 10.07 -15.45 5.58
CA PHE A 751 8.94 -15.11 6.43
C PHE A 751 9.20 -15.37 7.92
N LEU A 752 9.48 -16.62 8.32
CA LEU A 752 9.66 -16.96 9.73
C LEU A 752 10.91 -16.32 10.36
N ARG A 753 11.96 -16.06 9.55
CA ARG A 753 13.14 -15.27 9.92
C ARG A 753 12.78 -13.91 10.53
N PHE A 754 11.70 -13.29 10.06
CA PHE A 754 11.23 -11.99 10.54
C PHE A 754 10.21 -12.14 11.68
N LEU A 755 9.38 -13.18 11.66
CA LEU A 755 8.37 -13.39 12.71
C LEU A 755 9.00 -13.76 14.06
N ALA A 756 10.06 -14.58 14.07
CA ALA A 756 10.70 -15.05 15.30
C ALA A 756 11.25 -13.88 16.17
N PRO A 757 12.05 -12.94 15.63
CA PRO A 757 12.51 -11.77 16.39
C PRO A 757 11.37 -10.88 16.92
N LEU A 758 10.28 -10.72 16.17
CA LEU A 758 9.14 -9.89 16.60
C LEU A 758 8.48 -10.46 17.86
N LEU A 759 8.27 -11.77 17.91
CA LEU A 759 7.67 -12.41 19.10
C LEU A 759 8.66 -12.51 20.28
N ASP A 760 9.96 -12.65 20.01
CA ASP A 760 11.02 -12.64 21.03
C ASP A 760 11.13 -11.28 21.73
N ARG A 761 11.12 -10.18 20.96
CA ARG A 761 11.16 -8.79 21.48
C ARG A 761 9.97 -8.44 22.35
N GLU A 762 8.80 -8.99 22.02
CA GLU A 762 7.57 -8.83 22.80
C GLU A 762 7.52 -9.75 24.03
N ALA A 763 8.61 -10.50 24.28
CA ALA A 763 8.77 -11.47 25.37
C ALA A 763 7.64 -12.53 25.41
N LEU A 764 7.11 -12.90 24.23
CA LEU A 764 6.03 -13.88 24.11
C LEU A 764 6.56 -15.31 23.97
N VAL A 765 7.60 -15.50 23.15
CA VAL A 765 8.27 -16.78 22.94
C VAL A 765 9.72 -16.51 22.61
N THR A 766 10.64 -17.25 23.22
CA THR A 766 12.07 -17.11 22.87
C THR A 766 12.33 -17.64 21.48
N GLU A 767 13.36 -17.13 20.80
CA GLU A 767 13.79 -17.67 19.51
C GLU A 767 13.99 -19.19 19.52
N GLU A 768 14.62 -19.73 20.57
CA GLU A 768 14.86 -21.17 20.70
C GLU A 768 13.55 -21.97 20.73
N GLN A 769 12.56 -21.49 21.48
CA GLN A 769 11.23 -22.10 21.58
C GLN A 769 10.47 -21.98 20.25
N PHE A 770 10.56 -20.84 19.57
CA PHE A 770 9.91 -20.63 18.28
C PHE A 770 10.36 -21.70 17.27
N TRP A 771 11.67 -21.86 17.08
CA TRP A 771 12.22 -22.84 16.15
C TRP A 771 12.00 -24.28 16.59
N ALA A 772 11.94 -24.55 17.90
CA ALA A 772 11.55 -25.86 18.42
C ALA A 772 10.10 -26.23 18.05
N VAL A 773 9.16 -25.28 18.12
CA VAL A 773 7.77 -25.49 17.68
C VAL A 773 7.71 -25.78 16.19
N VAL A 774 8.42 -25.00 15.35
CA VAL A 774 8.47 -25.21 13.89
C VAL A 774 9.01 -26.61 13.55
N ALA A 775 10.16 -26.99 14.11
CA ALA A 775 10.76 -28.31 13.90
C ALA A 775 9.87 -29.44 14.43
N GLY A 776 9.19 -29.22 15.56
CA GLY A 776 8.22 -30.15 16.14
C GLY A 776 7.04 -30.41 15.21
N ARG A 777 6.46 -29.37 14.58
CA ARG A 777 5.34 -29.56 13.62
C ARG A 777 5.76 -30.38 12.39
N LEU A 778 6.95 -30.14 11.86
CA LEU A 778 7.47 -30.90 10.72
C LEU A 778 7.77 -32.36 11.09
N THR A 779 8.33 -32.59 12.27
CA THR A 779 8.63 -33.94 12.77
C THR A 779 7.34 -34.73 13.04
N ASP A 780 6.34 -34.08 13.64
CA ASP A 780 5.02 -34.67 13.86
C ASP A 780 4.34 -35.03 12.54
N TYR A 781 4.35 -34.12 11.55
CA TYR A 781 3.87 -34.42 10.20
C TYR A 781 4.57 -35.66 9.61
N ARG A 782 5.90 -35.69 9.62
CA ARG A 782 6.68 -36.85 9.13
C ARG A 782 6.28 -38.14 9.85
N SER A 783 6.02 -38.08 11.16
CA SER A 783 5.64 -39.26 11.96
C SER A 783 4.24 -39.78 11.65
N ARG A 784 3.29 -38.88 11.30
CA ARG A 784 1.91 -39.21 10.93
C ARG A 784 1.81 -39.78 9.51
N HIS A 785 2.79 -39.53 8.65
CA HIS A 785 2.83 -39.95 7.24
C HIS A 785 4.02 -40.87 6.92
N PRO A 786 4.13 -42.07 7.54
CA PRO A 786 5.24 -42.99 7.30
C PRO A 786 5.36 -43.44 5.84
N GLU A 787 4.26 -43.44 5.08
CA GLU A 787 4.19 -43.78 3.66
C GLU A 787 4.93 -42.80 2.74
N THR A 788 5.15 -41.56 3.19
CA THR A 788 5.91 -40.53 2.46
C THR A 788 7.17 -40.06 3.20
N ALA A 789 7.55 -40.74 4.28
CA ALA A 789 8.68 -40.34 5.11
C ALA A 789 10.01 -40.27 4.33
N GLU A 790 10.25 -41.20 3.41
CA GLU A 790 11.45 -41.17 2.54
C GLU A 790 11.47 -39.92 1.66
N ARG A 791 10.31 -39.52 1.11
CA ARG A 791 10.21 -38.30 0.29
C ARG A 791 10.41 -37.05 1.14
N PHE A 792 9.86 -37.01 2.35
CA PHE A 792 10.11 -35.94 3.31
C PHE A 792 11.61 -35.82 3.64
N ASP A 793 12.28 -36.93 3.94
CA ASP A 793 13.71 -36.93 4.27
C ASP A 793 14.56 -36.45 3.08
N ALA A 794 14.18 -36.83 1.85
CA ALA A 794 14.84 -36.37 0.63
C ALA A 794 14.73 -34.85 0.40
N LEU A 795 13.76 -34.16 1.02
CA LEU A 795 13.66 -32.69 0.97
C LEU A 795 14.66 -31.99 1.88
N ARG A 796 15.36 -32.72 2.76
CA ARG A 796 16.45 -32.19 3.59
C ARG A 796 16.05 -30.99 4.48
N LEU A 797 14.77 -30.90 4.86
CA LEU A 797 14.22 -29.77 5.64
C LEU A 797 14.85 -29.64 7.05
N LEU A 798 15.39 -30.74 7.58
CA LEU A 798 15.96 -30.81 8.94
C LEU A 798 17.49 -31.02 8.93
N GLU A 799 18.14 -30.88 7.77
CA GLU A 799 19.60 -30.95 7.67
C GLU A 799 20.28 -29.73 8.32
N PRO A 800 21.55 -29.83 8.76
CA PRO A 800 22.25 -28.75 9.48
C PRO A 800 22.32 -27.42 8.74
N THR A 801 22.37 -27.44 7.41
CA THR A 801 22.47 -26.24 6.59
C THR A 801 21.62 -26.36 5.31
N PHE A 802 21.29 -25.21 4.73
CA PHE A 802 20.67 -25.13 3.40
C PHE A 802 21.19 -23.92 2.63
N ARG A 803 21.08 -23.94 1.29
CA ARG A 803 21.61 -22.87 0.44
C ARG A 803 20.87 -21.55 0.69
N LEU A 804 21.63 -20.48 0.90
CA LEU A 804 21.13 -19.11 1.01
C LEU A 804 20.71 -18.61 -0.37
N SER A 805 19.41 -18.38 -0.58
CA SER A 805 18.86 -17.76 -1.79
C SER A 805 18.68 -16.26 -1.58
N CYS A 806 19.33 -15.45 -2.39
CA CYS A 806 19.48 -14.01 -2.16
C CYS A 806 18.54 -13.19 -3.04
N LEU A 807 17.45 -12.66 -2.46
CA LEU A 807 16.40 -11.94 -3.18
C LEU A 807 16.88 -10.59 -3.70
N ASN A 808 17.54 -9.77 -2.89
CA ASN A 808 18.03 -8.47 -3.33
C ASN A 808 19.07 -8.63 -4.44
N ARG A 809 19.95 -9.65 -4.39
CA ARG A 809 20.88 -9.95 -5.49
C ARG A 809 20.16 -10.16 -6.83
N LEU A 810 18.98 -10.77 -6.83
CA LEU A 810 18.18 -10.92 -8.06
C LEU A 810 17.75 -9.55 -8.60
N GLN A 811 17.20 -8.68 -7.75
CA GLN A 811 16.74 -7.36 -8.15
C GLN A 811 17.92 -6.47 -8.58
N LEU A 812 19.02 -6.46 -7.83
CA LEU A 812 20.24 -5.70 -8.16
C LEU A 812 20.81 -6.14 -9.51
N ARG A 813 20.81 -7.45 -9.80
CA ARG A 813 21.28 -8.01 -11.07
C ARG A 813 20.35 -7.71 -12.24
N ASN A 814 19.03 -7.56 -12.04
CA ASN A 814 18.12 -7.07 -13.07
C ASN A 814 16.82 -6.52 -12.47
N ASN A 815 16.76 -5.20 -12.29
CA ASN A 815 15.60 -4.55 -11.69
C ASN A 815 14.49 -4.19 -12.69
N ARG A 816 14.53 -4.74 -13.91
CA ARG A 816 13.47 -4.58 -14.93
C ARG A 816 12.79 -5.89 -15.29
N GLN A 817 13.53 -6.99 -15.17
CA GLN A 817 13.08 -8.36 -15.37
C GLN A 817 13.93 -9.28 -14.48
N MET A 818 13.56 -9.36 -13.21
CA MET A 818 14.35 -10.02 -12.17
C MET A 818 14.62 -11.51 -12.43
N VAL A 819 13.64 -12.17 -13.05
CA VAL A 819 13.68 -13.59 -13.40
C VAL A 819 13.48 -13.73 -14.90
N ASP A 820 14.36 -14.51 -15.54
CA ASP A 820 14.14 -14.99 -16.89
C ASP A 820 13.02 -16.03 -16.86
N LEU A 821 11.91 -15.74 -17.53
CA LEU A 821 10.74 -16.62 -17.52
C LEU A 821 10.95 -17.88 -18.36
N THR A 822 12.01 -17.93 -19.17
CA THR A 822 12.41 -19.11 -19.95
C THR A 822 13.41 -19.99 -19.21
N ASP A 823 14.08 -19.46 -18.18
CA ASP A 823 14.94 -20.19 -17.24
C ASP A 823 14.83 -19.62 -15.81
N PRO A 824 13.71 -19.88 -15.10
CA PRO A 824 13.52 -19.35 -13.75
C PRO A 824 14.54 -19.90 -12.76
N ALA A 825 14.94 -21.17 -12.90
CA ALA A 825 15.91 -21.82 -12.03
C ALA A 825 17.33 -21.23 -12.21
N GLY A 826 17.75 -20.98 -13.45
CA GLY A 826 19.03 -20.32 -13.74
C GLY A 826 19.11 -18.87 -13.30
N SER A 827 17.96 -18.25 -12.99
CA SER A 827 17.91 -16.91 -12.42
C SER A 827 18.27 -16.90 -10.93
N LEU A 828 18.19 -18.01 -10.19
CA LEU A 828 18.44 -18.01 -8.74
C LEU A 828 19.87 -17.54 -8.40
N SER A 829 20.00 -16.85 -7.27
CA SER A 829 21.29 -16.32 -6.79
C SER A 829 21.59 -16.88 -5.42
N TYR A 830 22.69 -17.63 -5.30
CA TYR A 830 23.10 -18.25 -4.06
C TYR A 830 24.38 -17.64 -3.50
N ALA A 831 24.47 -17.55 -2.18
CA ALA A 831 25.67 -17.06 -1.49
C ALA A 831 26.10 -18.01 -0.36
N GLY A 832 26.44 -19.26 -0.70
CA GLY A 832 26.80 -20.30 0.27
C GLY A 832 25.60 -20.82 1.05
N ASP A 833 25.83 -21.33 2.26
CA ASP A 833 24.79 -21.97 3.08
C ASP A 833 24.47 -21.16 4.35
N LEU A 834 23.23 -21.25 4.83
CA LEU A 834 22.77 -20.83 6.16
C LEU A 834 22.74 -22.01 7.13
N ASP A 835 23.01 -21.73 8.41
CA ASP A 835 22.72 -22.67 9.49
C ASP A 835 21.20 -22.81 9.64
N ASN A 836 20.71 -24.05 9.59
CA ASN A 836 19.29 -24.34 9.67
C ASN A 836 18.83 -24.36 11.13
N PRO A 837 17.96 -23.43 11.57
CA PRO A 837 17.47 -23.41 12.94
C PRO A 837 16.61 -24.63 13.28
N LEU A 838 16.16 -25.41 12.30
CA LEU A 838 15.37 -26.62 12.50
C LEU A 838 16.23 -27.85 12.81
N ALA A 839 17.54 -27.78 12.56
CA ALA A 839 18.45 -28.92 12.67
C ALA A 839 18.66 -29.38 14.11
N GLY A 840 18.77 -30.69 14.32
CA GLY A 840 19.11 -31.29 15.62
C GLY A 840 18.03 -31.17 16.71
N ARG A 841 16.89 -30.53 16.41
CA ARG A 841 15.76 -30.36 17.33
C ARG A 841 14.82 -31.56 17.22
N ARG A 842 15.07 -32.58 18.05
CA ARG A 842 14.05 -33.59 18.37
C ARG A 842 13.21 -33.05 19.52
N VAL A 843 11.92 -32.85 19.30
CA VAL A 843 10.95 -32.66 20.39
C VAL A 843 10.55 -34.03 20.93
#